data_AF-A0A2A2W698-F1
#
_entry.id   AF-A0A2A2W698-F1
#
_cell.length_a   1.000
_cell.length_b   1.000
_cell.length_c   1.000
_cell.angle_alpha   90.00
_cell.angle_beta   90.00
_cell.angle_gamma   90.00
#
_symmetry.space_group_name_H-M   'P 1'
#
loop_
_entity.id
_entity.type
_entity.pdbx_description
1 polymer ?
#
loop_
_entity_poly.entity_id
_entity_poly.type
_entity_poly.pdbx_seq_one_letter_code
_entity_poly.pdbx_strand_id
1 'polypeptide(L)'
;MIYQSCPNKLTRTDFSIRVFANPMPSSIRRDKAAIRRHEHSLPVKCLLRDQLVTENRAMFDYGCGHGDDLAGLQADGIECHGFDPAFRPNAPKLASPVVNLGFVLNVIEDVNERLETLKEAWLLSEQVLCVAARIIVSDQSGGDVEYGDGVLTRIGTFQKFFTQAELRQYLEETLGQECFPAAPGVYYIFRDEELKSAYLASKYRRRIAAPRKRIAEVRYEEHREILDSLIEAITELGRLPESDEFADADPVIAVFGSLKRAFALIRRVTSEDDWEIVRKQRSEDLLVYLALANFGKRPKFSDLSRKFQRDVKAFYNSYKNACEQADQLMFLAGDPDEIDAACKRSTIGRLCPSSLWIHESVRDQLEPLLRIYEGCARAYIGSVEDANLIKLHRFSGKVSYLACPDFESEPHPITTETTKVWLRTLRVGFYETESRTNPPLLDRKDQMLDVEDERRAKFERLTKQEFKHGLLHEGEDFLTRAVWEGNLQMLGFEHRGHRLLKSSHKRSKLEVSLPKRCPKHGVGKRIGGAVYVHREYEEVLGKALAAAKAKLPRGFDYTVVKHNEMNGNFSFIHCPDFDTAEEPSAGDYAVVKSDGTIKLRAALLDPYIYHHKWLFVAEDYNGFSIAESRKRSVAWMSLDGVDKSRIGSASYWQKEVVPRLSHSLGEEWVRSDEVRKRLKLTSCELAHMRDAGKLPFKKQGNTYFYQVNNSNGSA
;
A
#
# COMPACT_ATOMS: atom_id res chain seq x y z
N MET A 1 -32.00 -21.18 -68.12
CA MET A 1 -31.81 -20.05 -67.19
C MET A 1 -32.78 -18.96 -67.61
N ILE A 2 -33.62 -18.53 -66.69
CA ILE A 2 -34.97 -17.99 -66.93
C ILE A 2 -34.98 -16.51 -66.52
N TYR A 3 -35.43 -15.67 -67.47
CA TYR A 3 -36.07 -14.33 -67.37
C TYR A 3 -35.18 -13.10 -67.06
N GLN A 4 -35.06 -12.13 -67.99
CA GLN A 4 -35.97 -10.96 -68.22
C GLN A 4 -35.99 -10.02 -66.99
N SER A 5 -35.74 -8.72 -67.05
CA SER A 5 -36.22 -7.70 -68.00
C SER A 5 -35.60 -6.32 -67.66
N CYS A 6 -35.46 -5.47 -68.67
CA CYS A 6 -35.60 -4.00 -68.61
C CYS A 6 -36.94 -3.69 -69.34
N PRO A 7 -37.57 -2.49 -69.36
CA PRO A 7 -37.28 -1.18 -68.75
C PRO A 7 -38.55 -0.49 -68.16
N ASN A 8 -38.49 0.78 -67.73
CA ASN A 8 -39.54 1.74 -68.10
C ASN A 8 -39.19 3.23 -67.91
N LYS A 9 -39.58 4.02 -68.91
CA LYS A 9 -39.65 5.49 -68.95
C LYS A 9 -40.87 5.98 -68.15
N LEU A 10 -40.80 7.19 -67.59
CA LEU A 10 -41.89 8.16 -67.55
C LEU A 10 -41.38 9.57 -67.19
N THR A 11 -42.19 10.54 -67.57
CA THR A 11 -41.92 11.94 -67.93
C THR A 11 -42.16 12.96 -66.81
N ARG A 12 -41.47 14.10 -66.91
CA ARG A 12 -41.86 15.51 -66.59
C ARG A 12 -42.83 15.76 -65.44
N THR A 13 -42.43 16.57 -64.45
CA THR A 13 -43.16 17.80 -64.08
C THR A 13 -42.33 18.67 -63.12
N ASP A 14 -42.42 19.98 -63.35
CA ASP A 14 -41.80 21.05 -62.58
C ASP A 14 -42.12 20.96 -61.07
N PHE A 15 -41.09 21.05 -60.25
CA PHE A 15 -41.20 21.62 -58.91
C PHE A 15 -40.19 22.76 -58.80
N SER A 16 -40.72 23.97 -58.97
CA SER A 16 -40.09 25.22 -58.58
C SER A 16 -39.81 25.19 -57.08
N ILE A 17 -38.60 24.80 -56.70
CA ILE A 17 -38.11 25.02 -55.34
C ILE A 17 -37.83 26.51 -55.22
N ARG A 18 -38.79 27.21 -54.60
CA ARG A 18 -38.56 28.52 -54.01
C ARG A 18 -37.31 28.43 -53.15
N VAL A 19 -36.24 29.08 -53.60
CA VAL A 19 -35.13 29.46 -52.72
C VAL A 19 -35.75 30.39 -51.68
N PHE A 20 -36.16 29.83 -50.55
CA PHE A 20 -36.28 30.62 -49.33
C PHE A 20 -34.86 31.04 -49.01
N ALA A 21 -34.49 32.25 -49.46
CA ALA A 21 -33.41 33.00 -48.86
C ALA A 21 -33.78 33.12 -47.38
N ASN A 22 -33.21 32.24 -46.54
CA ASN A 22 -33.23 32.45 -45.11
C ASN A 22 -32.57 33.81 -44.90
N PRO A 23 -33.23 34.78 -44.26
CA PRO A 23 -32.63 36.07 -44.01
C PRO A 23 -31.35 35.85 -43.19
N MET A 24 -30.23 36.35 -43.72
CA MET A 24 -28.99 36.52 -42.97
C MET A 24 -29.34 37.09 -41.59
N PRO A 25 -29.00 36.43 -40.47
CA PRO A 25 -29.26 37.01 -39.16
C PRO A 25 -28.57 38.37 -39.09
N SER A 26 -29.37 39.39 -38.80
CA SER A 26 -28.94 40.76 -38.59
C SER A 26 -27.98 40.82 -37.39
N SER A 27 -26.68 40.99 -37.66
CA SER A 27 -25.54 41.16 -36.74
C SER A 27 -25.28 40.02 -35.73
N ILE A 28 -24.06 39.47 -35.74
CA ILE A 28 -23.58 38.53 -34.72
C ILE A 28 -23.44 39.26 -33.38
N ARG A 29 -24.05 38.71 -32.32
CA ARG A 29 -24.15 39.35 -31.01
C ARG A 29 -22.96 39.03 -30.10
N ARG A 30 -21.77 39.54 -30.45
CA ARG A 30 -20.52 39.28 -29.69
C ARG A 30 -20.62 39.64 -28.21
N ASP A 31 -21.38 40.68 -27.88
CA ASP A 31 -21.65 41.16 -26.52
C ASP A 31 -22.21 40.07 -25.59
N LYS A 32 -22.97 39.12 -26.13
CA LYS A 32 -23.58 38.03 -25.35
C LYS A 32 -22.62 36.89 -25.02
N ALA A 33 -21.40 36.90 -25.57
CA ALA A 33 -20.39 35.89 -25.25
C ALA A 33 -19.61 36.20 -23.96
N ALA A 34 -19.67 37.44 -23.46
CA ALA A 34 -19.12 37.82 -22.17
C ALA A 34 -19.96 37.22 -21.02
N ILE A 35 -19.29 36.55 -20.08
CA ILE A 35 -19.94 35.83 -18.98
C ILE A 35 -19.51 36.46 -17.66
N ARG A 36 -20.47 36.74 -16.77
CA ARG A 36 -20.17 37.15 -15.39
C ARG A 36 -19.65 35.99 -14.56
N ARG A 37 -18.58 36.20 -13.79
CA ARG A 37 -17.94 35.15 -12.97
C ARG A 37 -17.51 35.71 -11.62
N HIS A 38 -17.57 34.87 -10.59
CA HIS A 38 -17.14 35.24 -9.23
C HIS A 38 -15.64 35.03 -8.99
N GLU A 39 -14.94 34.39 -9.94
CA GLU A 39 -13.51 34.09 -9.85
C GLU A 39 -12.80 34.57 -11.12
N HIS A 40 -11.49 34.79 -11.00
CA HIS A 40 -10.64 35.16 -12.13
C HIS A 40 -10.74 34.19 -13.30
N SER A 41 -10.67 34.72 -14.52
CA SER A 41 -10.57 33.91 -15.72
C SER A 41 -9.29 33.08 -15.74
N LEU A 42 -9.32 31.96 -16.45
CA LEU A 42 -8.16 31.08 -16.61
C LEU A 42 -6.86 31.82 -17.01
N PRO A 43 -6.84 32.73 -18.00
CA PRO A 43 -5.62 33.45 -18.34
C PRO A 43 -5.10 34.34 -17.19
N VAL A 44 -5.97 35.04 -16.46
CA VAL A 44 -5.57 35.86 -15.30
C VAL A 44 -5.04 34.99 -14.16
N LYS A 45 -5.67 33.84 -13.89
CA LYS A 45 -5.16 32.84 -12.93
C LYS A 45 -3.76 32.35 -13.31
N CYS A 46 -3.50 32.13 -14.60
CA CYS A 46 -2.18 31.70 -15.08
C CYS A 46 -1.14 32.82 -14.91
N LEU A 47 -1.48 34.06 -15.29
CA LEU A 47 -0.62 35.24 -15.14
C LEU A 47 -0.19 35.49 -13.68
N LEU A 48 -1.13 35.36 -12.73
CA LEU A 48 -0.84 35.47 -11.30
C LEU A 48 0.01 34.30 -10.80
N ARG A 49 -0.35 33.06 -11.15
CA ARG A 49 0.39 31.84 -10.77
C ARG A 49 1.86 31.89 -11.21
N ASP A 50 2.09 32.37 -12.43
CA ASP A 50 3.41 32.45 -13.03
C ASP A 50 4.14 33.77 -12.70
N GLN A 51 3.59 34.60 -11.81
CA GLN A 51 4.14 35.89 -11.35
C GLN A 51 4.44 36.86 -12.51
N LEU A 52 3.66 36.76 -13.58
CA LEU A 52 3.69 37.68 -14.70
C LEU A 52 2.86 38.92 -14.40
N VAL A 53 1.78 38.82 -13.63
CA VAL A 53 1.09 39.98 -13.05
C VAL A 53 1.42 40.07 -11.57
N THR A 54 1.82 41.27 -11.11
CA THR A 54 2.24 41.54 -9.72
C THR A 54 1.86 42.97 -9.35
N GLU A 55 1.95 43.35 -8.07
CA GLU A 55 1.73 44.75 -7.62
C GLU A 55 2.57 45.78 -8.38
N ASN A 56 3.77 45.39 -8.86
CA ASN A 56 4.69 46.26 -9.60
C ASN A 56 4.61 46.06 -11.13
N ARG A 57 3.71 45.21 -11.62
CA ARG A 57 3.57 44.93 -13.05
C ARG A 57 2.10 45.01 -13.44
N ALA A 58 1.71 46.18 -13.93
CA ALA A 58 0.35 46.49 -14.34
C ALA A 58 -0.12 45.60 -15.50
N MET A 59 -1.44 45.41 -15.59
CA MET A 59 -2.09 44.61 -16.64
C MET A 59 -3.13 45.43 -17.41
N PHE A 60 -3.14 45.29 -18.74
CA PHE A 60 -4.21 45.77 -19.60
C PHE A 60 -5.02 44.60 -20.16
N ASP A 61 -6.34 44.58 -19.91
CA ASP A 61 -7.25 43.55 -20.39
C ASP A 61 -8.00 44.01 -21.66
N TYR A 62 -7.59 43.44 -22.80
CA TYR A 62 -8.15 43.71 -24.11
C TYR A 62 -9.35 42.78 -24.33
N GLY A 63 -10.56 43.33 -24.24
CA GLY A 63 -11.83 42.58 -24.27
C GLY A 63 -12.30 42.15 -22.88
N CYS A 64 -12.23 43.05 -21.90
CA CYS A 64 -12.50 42.76 -20.49
C CYS A 64 -13.97 42.40 -20.16
N GLY A 65 -14.89 42.49 -21.11
CA GLY A 65 -16.31 42.20 -20.89
C GLY A 65 -16.90 43.05 -19.77
N HIS A 66 -17.51 42.40 -18.78
CA HIS A 66 -18.06 43.08 -17.61
C HIS A 66 -16.99 43.62 -16.64
N GLY A 67 -15.71 43.27 -16.80
CA GLY A 67 -14.61 43.74 -15.97
C GLY A 67 -14.45 43.01 -14.63
N ASP A 68 -14.96 41.78 -14.50
CA ASP A 68 -14.86 40.99 -13.26
C ASP A 68 -13.39 40.69 -12.90
N ASP A 69 -12.54 40.39 -13.89
CA ASP A 69 -11.11 40.20 -13.70
C ASP A 69 -10.41 41.46 -13.19
N LEU A 70 -10.77 42.62 -13.76
CA LEU A 70 -10.23 43.92 -13.35
C LEU A 70 -10.63 44.25 -11.91
N ALA A 71 -11.89 44.01 -11.54
CA ALA A 71 -12.37 44.24 -10.18
C ALA A 71 -11.63 43.38 -9.15
N GLY A 72 -11.37 42.12 -9.48
CA GLY A 72 -10.59 41.23 -8.62
C GLY A 72 -9.13 41.67 -8.47
N LEU A 73 -8.47 42.04 -9.58
CA LEU A 73 -7.08 42.49 -9.55
C LEU A 73 -6.92 43.81 -8.78
N GLN A 74 -7.86 44.75 -8.95
CA GLN A 74 -7.89 45.99 -8.18
C GLN A 74 -8.08 45.73 -6.67
N ALA A 75 -8.92 44.76 -6.30
CA ALA A 75 -9.11 44.38 -4.91
C ALA A 75 -7.83 43.76 -4.29
N ASP A 76 -6.99 43.14 -5.13
CA ASP A 76 -5.69 42.59 -4.76
C ASP A 76 -4.55 43.63 -4.85
N GLY A 77 -4.87 44.92 -5.07
CA GLY A 77 -3.89 46.01 -5.10
C GLY A 77 -3.06 46.09 -6.38
N ILE A 78 -3.47 45.40 -7.45
CA ILE A 78 -2.76 45.36 -8.72
C ILE A 78 -3.33 46.43 -9.65
N GLU A 79 -2.44 47.25 -10.21
CA GLU A 79 -2.81 48.23 -11.22
C GLU A 79 -3.29 47.52 -12.50
N CYS A 80 -4.54 47.78 -12.89
CA CYS A 80 -5.06 47.23 -14.15
C CYS A 80 -6.08 48.14 -14.82
N HIS A 81 -6.08 48.07 -16.15
CA HIS A 81 -7.00 48.80 -17.03
C HIS A 81 -7.61 47.82 -18.03
N GLY A 82 -8.71 48.18 -18.67
CA GLY A 82 -9.25 47.32 -19.71
C GLY A 82 -10.23 48.03 -20.63
N PHE A 83 -10.27 47.50 -21.85
CA PHE A 83 -11.11 47.95 -22.95
C PHE A 83 -12.07 46.84 -23.33
N ASP A 84 -13.28 47.20 -23.73
CA ASP A 84 -14.21 46.25 -24.35
C ASP A 84 -15.10 47.01 -25.35
N PRO A 85 -15.25 46.54 -26.60
CA PRO A 85 -16.01 47.27 -27.61
C PRO A 85 -17.50 47.41 -27.30
N ALA A 86 -18.08 46.53 -26.47
CA ALA A 86 -19.49 46.58 -26.08
C ALA A 86 -19.70 47.19 -24.69
N PHE A 87 -18.85 46.83 -23.72
CA PHE A 87 -19.05 47.20 -22.31
C PHE A 87 -18.24 48.41 -21.87
N ARG A 88 -17.12 48.72 -22.53
CA ARG A 88 -16.24 49.86 -22.23
C ARG A 88 -15.70 50.51 -23.51
N PRO A 89 -16.57 50.96 -24.46
CA PRO A 89 -16.14 51.42 -25.78
C PRO A 89 -15.30 52.70 -25.76
N ASN A 90 -15.48 53.53 -24.72
CA ASN A 90 -14.77 54.80 -24.56
C ASN A 90 -13.50 54.67 -23.70
N ALA A 91 -13.16 53.48 -23.19
CA ALA A 91 -11.94 53.27 -22.44
C ALA A 91 -10.73 53.33 -23.38
N PRO A 92 -9.65 54.06 -23.04
CA PRO A 92 -8.47 54.10 -23.89
C PRO A 92 -7.80 52.72 -23.94
N LYS A 93 -7.31 52.34 -25.12
CA LYS A 93 -6.39 51.22 -25.28
C LYS A 93 -5.00 51.67 -24.82
N LEU A 94 -4.54 51.16 -23.68
CA LEU A 94 -3.30 51.57 -23.05
C LEU A 94 -2.21 50.51 -23.25
N ALA A 95 -1.00 50.97 -23.56
CA ALA A 95 0.17 50.10 -23.49
C ALA A 95 0.41 49.69 -22.03
N SER A 96 0.85 48.45 -21.82
CA SER A 96 1.03 47.91 -20.48
C SER A 96 2.10 46.82 -20.47
N PRO A 97 2.83 46.64 -19.36
CA PRO A 97 3.77 45.53 -19.19
C PRO A 97 3.16 44.17 -19.54
N VAL A 98 1.91 43.93 -19.13
CA VAL A 98 1.17 42.72 -19.46
C VAL A 98 -0.11 43.08 -20.19
N VAL A 99 -0.33 42.50 -21.38
CA VAL A 99 -1.64 42.56 -22.04
C VAL A 99 -2.31 41.18 -21.99
N ASN A 100 -3.56 41.14 -21.55
CA ASN A 100 -4.40 39.96 -21.60
C ASN A 100 -5.40 40.07 -22.75
N LEU A 101 -5.42 39.07 -23.63
CA LEU A 101 -6.39 38.89 -24.70
C LEU A 101 -7.18 37.60 -24.44
N GLY A 102 -8.03 37.67 -23.39
CA GLY A 102 -8.69 36.50 -22.81
C GLY A 102 -10.02 36.15 -23.49
N PHE A 103 -10.06 35.03 -24.23
CA PHE A 103 -11.26 34.51 -24.91
C PHE A 103 -11.90 35.46 -25.95
N VAL A 104 -11.11 36.40 -26.47
CA VAL A 104 -11.57 37.38 -27.48
C VAL A 104 -11.49 36.81 -28.89
N LEU A 105 -10.39 36.13 -29.23
CA LEU A 105 -10.19 35.63 -30.59
C LEU A 105 -11.26 34.63 -31.02
N ASN A 106 -11.78 33.82 -30.08
CA ASN A 106 -12.82 32.84 -30.39
C ASN A 106 -14.19 33.47 -30.67
N VAL A 107 -14.44 34.74 -30.37
CA VAL A 107 -15.75 35.38 -30.60
C VAL A 107 -15.77 36.31 -31.82
N ILE A 108 -14.64 36.48 -32.51
CA ILE A 108 -14.51 37.31 -33.72
C ILE A 108 -14.64 36.39 -34.94
N GLU A 109 -15.73 36.55 -35.70
CA GLU A 109 -16.03 35.78 -36.91
C GLU A 109 -15.20 36.18 -38.12
N ASP A 110 -14.80 37.46 -38.21
CA ASP A 110 -14.03 37.97 -39.35
C ASP A 110 -12.55 37.65 -39.14
N VAL A 111 -11.96 36.91 -40.07
CA VAL A 111 -10.57 36.44 -39.96
C VAL A 111 -9.57 37.59 -39.98
N ASN A 112 -9.83 38.63 -40.77
CA ASN A 112 -8.94 39.80 -40.84
C ASN A 112 -9.03 40.62 -39.56
N GLU A 113 -10.24 40.82 -39.03
CA GLU A 113 -10.45 41.50 -37.74
C GLU A 113 -9.80 40.74 -36.59
N ARG A 114 -9.90 39.40 -36.57
CA ARG A 114 -9.26 38.55 -35.56
C ARG A 114 -7.74 38.70 -35.60
N LEU A 115 -7.18 38.75 -36.79
CA LEU A 115 -5.74 38.93 -37.04
C LEU A 115 -5.27 40.33 -36.60
N GLU A 116 -5.99 41.38 -36.98
CA GLU A 116 -5.66 42.75 -36.57
C GLU A 116 -5.84 42.95 -35.06
N THR A 117 -6.86 42.35 -34.44
CA THR A 117 -7.05 42.37 -32.97
C THR A 117 -5.86 41.76 -32.24
N LEU A 118 -5.35 40.62 -32.72
CA LEU A 118 -4.16 39.99 -32.16
C LEU A 118 -2.92 40.88 -32.29
N LYS A 119 -2.71 41.50 -33.46
CA LYS A 119 -1.60 42.44 -33.68
C LYS A 119 -1.72 43.69 -32.79
N GLU A 120 -2.91 44.24 -32.65
CA GLU A 120 -3.15 45.39 -31.77
C GLU A 120 -2.85 45.06 -30.31
N ALA A 121 -3.34 43.92 -29.81
CA ALA A 121 -3.04 43.47 -28.45
C ALA A 121 -1.54 43.26 -28.25
N TRP A 122 -0.83 42.74 -29.26
CA TRP A 122 0.63 42.61 -29.24
C TRP A 122 1.34 43.97 -29.21
N LEU A 123 0.86 44.97 -29.97
CA LEU A 123 1.43 46.31 -29.98
C LEU A 123 1.32 47.02 -28.62
N LEU A 124 0.25 46.75 -27.87
CA LEU A 124 0.04 47.30 -26.53
C LEU A 124 0.87 46.57 -25.45
N SER A 125 1.39 45.38 -25.75
CA SER A 125 2.16 44.58 -24.80
C SER A 125 3.62 45.03 -24.77
N GLU A 126 4.06 45.60 -23.65
CA GLU A 126 5.45 46.03 -23.46
C GLU A 126 6.39 44.87 -23.06
N GLN A 127 5.91 43.90 -22.26
CA GLN A 127 6.74 42.77 -21.81
C GLN A 127 6.16 41.41 -22.19
N VAL A 128 4.87 41.16 -21.97
CA VAL A 128 4.25 39.86 -22.28
C VAL A 128 2.78 39.98 -22.65
N LEU A 129 2.42 39.30 -23.74
CA LEU A 129 1.04 39.12 -24.19
C LEU A 129 0.56 37.75 -23.75
N CYS A 130 -0.56 37.70 -23.04
CA CYS A 130 -1.28 36.48 -22.71
C CYS A 130 -2.49 36.34 -23.62
N VAL A 131 -2.59 35.23 -24.35
CA VAL A 131 -3.72 34.95 -25.25
C VAL A 131 -4.42 33.69 -24.80
N ALA A 132 -5.75 33.76 -24.67
CA ALA A 132 -6.58 32.59 -24.42
C ALA A 132 -7.70 32.46 -25.44
N ALA A 133 -7.97 31.24 -25.90
CA ALA A 133 -9.10 30.93 -26.76
C ALA A 133 -9.69 29.57 -26.39
N ARG A 134 -10.96 29.33 -26.77
CA ARG A 134 -11.62 28.04 -26.54
C ARG A 134 -10.99 26.96 -27.41
N ILE A 135 -10.61 25.85 -26.78
CA ILE A 135 -10.08 24.66 -27.48
C ILE A 135 -11.08 23.50 -27.49
N ILE A 136 -11.00 22.64 -28.50
CA ILE A 136 -11.80 21.40 -28.58
C ILE A 136 -11.26 20.38 -27.58
N VAL A 137 -12.08 19.97 -26.62
CA VAL A 137 -11.78 18.90 -25.65
C VAL A 137 -12.88 17.85 -25.79
N SER A 138 -12.71 16.89 -26.70
CA SER A 138 -13.63 15.78 -27.05
C SER A 138 -14.96 16.14 -27.74
N ASP A 139 -15.39 15.27 -28.67
CA ASP A 139 -16.62 15.39 -29.47
C ASP A 139 -17.87 15.58 -28.59
N GLN A 140 -18.35 16.82 -28.50
CA GLN A 140 -19.71 17.09 -28.05
C GLN A 140 -20.56 17.53 -29.24
N SER A 141 -21.36 16.58 -29.70
CA SER A 141 -22.46 16.76 -30.64
C SER A 141 -23.59 17.59 -30.00
N GLY A 142 -24.16 18.55 -30.73
CA GLY A 142 -25.54 18.97 -30.44
C GLY A 142 -25.96 20.40 -30.79
N GLY A 143 -26.00 20.74 -32.08
CA GLY A 143 -26.95 21.75 -32.59
C GLY A 143 -26.41 23.14 -32.96
N ASP A 144 -25.10 23.28 -33.16
CA ASP A 144 -24.52 24.51 -33.68
C ASP A 144 -24.45 24.48 -35.22
N VAL A 145 -24.73 25.62 -35.87
CA VAL A 145 -24.70 25.76 -37.34
C VAL A 145 -23.31 26.22 -37.75
N GLU A 146 -22.67 25.55 -38.72
CA GLU A 146 -21.38 25.99 -39.27
C GLU A 146 -21.50 27.41 -39.85
N TYR A 147 -20.58 28.29 -39.47
CA TYR A 147 -20.53 29.67 -39.95
C TYR A 147 -19.07 30.11 -40.07
N GLY A 148 -18.61 30.41 -41.29
CA GLY A 148 -17.20 30.74 -41.53
C GLY A 148 -16.28 29.58 -41.13
N ASP A 149 -15.29 29.87 -40.27
CA ASP A 149 -14.35 28.88 -39.73
C ASP A 149 -14.73 28.38 -38.32
N GLY A 150 -15.91 28.75 -37.82
CA GLY A 150 -16.41 28.39 -36.49
C GLY A 150 -17.87 27.98 -36.52
N VAL A 151 -18.55 28.17 -35.39
CA VAL A 151 -19.97 27.80 -35.25
C VAL A 151 -20.81 28.93 -34.68
N LEU A 152 -22.06 29.03 -35.15
CA LEU A 152 -23.09 29.86 -34.55
C LEU A 152 -23.84 29.07 -33.50
N THR A 153 -23.76 29.54 -32.25
CA THR A 153 -24.50 28.96 -31.13
C THR A 153 -25.99 29.30 -31.19
N ARG A 154 -26.82 28.53 -30.49
CA ARG A 154 -28.29 28.78 -30.36
C ARG A 154 -28.68 30.20 -29.92
N ILE A 155 -27.79 30.92 -29.24
CA ILE A 155 -28.02 32.29 -28.74
C ILE A 155 -27.53 33.39 -29.71
N GLY A 156 -27.05 33.02 -30.90
CA GLY A 156 -26.64 33.95 -31.95
C GLY A 156 -25.23 34.52 -31.78
N THR A 157 -24.35 33.85 -31.02
CA THR A 157 -22.93 34.21 -30.90
C THR A 157 -22.06 33.28 -31.74
N PHE A 158 -21.06 33.85 -32.41
CA PHE A 158 -20.01 33.08 -33.08
C PHE A 158 -19.00 32.51 -32.07
N GLN A 159 -18.53 31.29 -32.32
CA GLN A 159 -17.45 30.65 -31.56
C GLN A 159 -16.49 29.91 -32.50
N LYS A 160 -15.22 30.32 -32.54
CA LYS A 160 -14.12 29.54 -33.12
C LYS A 160 -13.52 28.64 -32.04
N PHE A 161 -13.64 27.33 -32.24
CA PHE A 161 -12.91 26.37 -31.42
C PHE A 161 -11.58 26.02 -32.10
N PHE A 162 -10.48 26.24 -31.39
CA PHE A 162 -9.15 25.89 -31.87
C PHE A 162 -8.75 24.49 -31.39
N THR A 163 -7.85 23.82 -32.09
CA THR A 163 -7.02 22.81 -31.42
C THR A 163 -5.85 23.50 -30.68
N GLN A 164 -5.23 22.82 -29.72
CA GLN A 164 -4.06 23.37 -29.02
C GLN A 164 -2.92 23.72 -30.00
N ALA A 165 -2.70 22.87 -31.01
CA ALA A 165 -1.67 23.05 -32.04
C ALA A 165 -2.03 24.18 -33.02
N GLU A 166 -3.29 24.23 -33.46
CA GLU A 166 -3.80 25.27 -34.36
C GLU A 166 -3.71 26.66 -33.72
N LEU A 167 -4.07 26.80 -32.43
CA LEU A 167 -3.95 28.08 -31.74
C LEU A 167 -2.48 28.51 -31.66
N ARG A 168 -1.56 27.60 -31.33
CA ARG A 168 -0.11 27.90 -31.32
C ARG A 168 0.37 28.39 -32.69
N GLN A 169 0.06 27.64 -33.74
CA GLN A 169 0.48 27.97 -35.09
C GLN A 169 -0.06 29.34 -35.52
N TYR A 170 -1.35 29.60 -35.26
CA TYR A 170 -1.98 30.88 -35.56
C TYR A 170 -1.28 32.07 -34.87
N LEU A 171 -0.91 31.91 -33.59
CA LEU A 171 -0.20 32.95 -32.83
C LEU A 171 1.21 33.19 -33.35
N GLU A 172 1.98 32.12 -33.57
CA GLU A 172 3.38 32.19 -34.03
C GLU A 172 3.48 32.75 -35.46
N GLU A 173 2.59 32.34 -36.37
CA GLU A 173 2.55 32.86 -37.74
C GLU A 173 2.11 34.33 -37.80
N THR A 174 1.13 34.73 -36.98
CA THR A 174 0.61 36.11 -36.99
C THR A 174 1.60 37.10 -36.39
N LEU A 175 2.27 36.72 -35.30
CA LEU A 175 3.15 37.62 -34.54
C LEU A 175 4.64 37.47 -34.91
N GLY A 176 5.02 36.37 -35.56
CA GLY A 176 6.43 36.05 -35.85
C GLY A 176 7.26 35.82 -34.59
N GLN A 177 6.62 35.44 -33.47
CA GLN A 177 7.25 35.23 -32.16
C GLN A 177 6.91 33.83 -31.66
N GLU A 178 7.84 33.21 -30.95
CA GLU A 178 7.59 31.93 -30.28
C GLU A 178 6.58 32.11 -29.15
N CYS A 179 5.64 31.16 -29.01
CA CYS A 179 4.66 31.17 -27.94
C CYS A 179 4.90 30.03 -26.94
N PHE A 180 4.61 30.29 -25.67
CA PHE A 180 4.86 29.37 -24.57
C PHE A 180 3.54 28.94 -23.92
N PRO A 181 3.20 27.64 -23.90
CA PRO A 181 1.95 27.18 -23.33
C PRO A 181 1.93 27.37 -21.80
N ALA A 182 0.85 27.97 -21.28
CA ALA A 182 0.64 28.19 -19.85
C ALA A 182 -0.44 27.26 -19.25
N ALA A 183 -1.44 26.89 -20.06
CA ALA A 183 -2.51 25.96 -19.78
C ALA A 183 -3.17 25.53 -21.11
N PRO A 184 -4.06 24.52 -21.14
CA PRO A 184 -4.83 24.21 -22.34
C PRO A 184 -5.61 25.45 -22.82
N GLY A 185 -5.37 25.86 -24.07
CA GLY A 185 -5.94 27.06 -24.69
C GLY A 185 -5.35 28.39 -24.23
N VAL A 186 -4.24 28.42 -23.47
CA VAL A 186 -3.59 29.66 -22.98
C VAL A 186 -2.10 29.68 -23.32
N TYR A 187 -1.65 30.76 -23.94
CA TYR A 187 -0.27 30.98 -24.37
C TYR A 187 0.27 32.33 -23.92
N TYR A 188 1.57 32.37 -23.60
CA TYR A 188 2.34 33.60 -23.41
C TYR A 188 3.25 33.86 -24.59
N ILE A 189 3.32 35.12 -25.01
CA ILE A 189 4.26 35.62 -26.02
C ILE A 189 5.08 36.71 -25.34
N PHE A 190 6.38 36.49 -25.19
CA PHE A 190 7.27 37.43 -24.49
C PHE A 190 7.89 38.40 -25.49
N ARG A 191 7.81 39.69 -25.18
CA ARG A 191 8.58 40.76 -25.83
C ARG A 191 9.89 41.03 -25.07
N ASP A 192 9.85 40.88 -23.75
CA ASP A 192 10.99 41.03 -22.86
C ASP A 192 11.75 39.69 -22.72
N GLU A 193 12.97 39.64 -23.27
CA GLU A 193 13.83 38.45 -23.24
C GLU A 193 14.36 38.11 -21.83
N GLU A 194 14.48 39.09 -20.93
CA GLU A 194 14.87 38.87 -19.54
C GLU A 194 13.71 38.24 -18.76
N LEU A 195 12.49 38.76 -18.95
CA LEU A 195 11.28 38.18 -18.36
C LEU A 195 11.02 36.76 -18.89
N LYS A 196 11.23 36.53 -20.19
CA LYS A 196 11.18 35.19 -20.81
C LYS A 196 12.19 34.23 -20.19
N SER A 197 13.45 34.67 -20.05
CA SER A 197 14.51 33.87 -19.44
C SER A 197 14.21 33.54 -17.98
N ALA A 198 13.68 34.50 -17.21
CA ALA A 198 13.24 34.30 -15.83
C ALA A 198 12.06 33.32 -15.74
N TYR A 199 11.07 33.45 -16.63
CA TYR A 199 9.93 32.55 -16.73
C TYR A 199 10.38 31.11 -17.03
N LEU A 200 11.22 30.89 -18.05
CA LEU A 200 11.75 29.58 -18.40
C LEU A 200 12.61 28.99 -17.26
N ALA A 201 13.49 29.79 -16.65
CA ALA A 201 14.29 29.35 -15.52
C ALA A 201 13.42 28.95 -14.31
N SER A 202 12.29 29.62 -14.09
CA SER A 202 11.33 29.28 -13.00
C SER A 202 10.61 27.94 -13.23
N LYS A 203 10.50 27.47 -14.48
CA LYS A 203 9.92 26.16 -14.84
C LYS A 203 10.91 24.99 -14.70
N TYR A 204 12.22 25.26 -14.83
CA TYR A 204 13.27 24.23 -14.77
C TYR A 204 14.11 24.23 -13.48
N ARG A 205 13.94 25.20 -12.57
CA ARG A 205 14.54 25.17 -11.23
C ARG A 205 13.64 24.42 -10.24
N ARG A 206 14.19 23.42 -9.53
CA ARG A 206 13.57 22.86 -8.31
C ARG A 206 13.31 24.02 -7.34
N ARG A 207 12.04 24.29 -7.05
CA ARG A 207 11.62 25.37 -6.15
C ARG A 207 12.09 25.08 -4.72
N ILE A 208 13.02 25.88 -4.22
CA ILE A 208 13.15 26.18 -2.80
C ILE A 208 12.93 27.70 -2.72
N ALA A 209 11.71 28.13 -2.40
CA ALA A 209 11.34 29.54 -2.27
C ALA A 209 11.31 29.91 -0.78
N ALA A 210 11.99 30.99 -0.40
CA ALA A 210 11.79 31.62 0.90
C ALA A 210 10.40 32.29 0.97
N PRO A 211 9.71 32.30 2.14
CA PRO A 211 8.29 32.60 2.22
C PRO A 211 8.01 34.10 2.26
N ARG A 212 7.18 34.60 1.34
CA ARG A 212 6.43 35.86 1.49
C ARG A 212 5.10 35.53 2.16
N LYS A 213 4.78 36.19 3.29
CA LYS A 213 3.49 36.01 3.98
C LYS A 213 2.33 36.33 3.04
N ARG A 214 1.44 35.38 2.79
CA ARG A 214 0.28 35.57 1.90
C ARG A 214 -0.75 36.47 2.60
N ILE A 215 -1.48 37.33 1.88
CA ILE A 215 -2.59 38.13 2.44
C ILE A 215 -3.61 37.26 3.18
N ALA A 216 -3.80 36.02 2.72
CA ALA A 216 -4.62 35.02 3.39
C ALA A 216 -4.05 34.59 4.76
N GLU A 217 -2.72 34.49 4.89
CA GLU A 217 -2.04 34.19 6.15
C GLU A 217 -2.17 35.36 7.13
N VAL A 218 -2.06 36.62 6.66
CA VAL A 218 -2.27 37.81 7.50
C VAL A 218 -3.71 37.87 8.00
N ARG A 219 -4.70 37.72 7.11
CA ARG A 219 -6.13 37.76 7.48
C ARG A 219 -6.55 36.56 8.34
N TYR A 220 -5.88 35.42 8.18
CA TYR A 220 -6.02 34.27 9.08
C TYR A 220 -5.41 34.57 10.45
N GLU A 221 -4.20 35.13 10.51
CA GLU A 221 -3.51 35.54 11.74
C GLU A 221 -4.35 36.57 12.53
N GLU A 222 -4.96 37.55 11.86
CA GLU A 222 -5.80 38.60 12.48
C GLU A 222 -7.10 38.08 13.13
N HIS A 223 -7.62 36.95 12.65
CA HIS A 223 -8.91 36.39 13.09
C HIS A 223 -8.76 34.94 13.57
N ARG A 224 -7.56 34.59 14.05
CA ARG A 224 -7.17 33.22 14.35
C ARG A 224 -8.12 32.55 15.34
N GLU A 225 -8.55 33.22 16.41
CA GLU A 225 -9.38 32.60 17.45
C GLU A 225 -10.71 32.06 16.90
N ILE A 226 -11.45 32.86 16.12
CA ILE A 226 -12.74 32.44 15.55
C ILE A 226 -12.58 31.46 14.38
N LEU A 227 -11.43 31.49 13.68
CA LEU A 227 -11.13 30.56 12.60
C LEU A 227 -10.64 29.20 13.13
N ASP A 228 -9.85 29.17 14.22
CA ASP A 228 -9.40 27.94 14.88
C ASP A 228 -10.61 27.20 15.49
N SER A 229 -11.55 27.91 16.12
CA SER A 229 -12.83 27.34 16.58
C SER A 229 -13.64 26.72 15.42
N LEU A 230 -13.67 27.36 14.25
CA LEU A 230 -14.30 26.80 13.05
C LEU A 230 -13.53 25.58 12.50
N ILE A 231 -12.19 25.59 12.55
CA ILE A 231 -11.34 24.45 12.16
C ILE A 231 -11.68 23.23 13.03
N GLU A 232 -11.79 23.42 14.35
CA GLU A 232 -12.15 22.36 15.29
C GLU A 232 -13.54 21.79 14.96
N ALA A 233 -14.53 22.65 14.76
CA ALA A 233 -15.89 22.23 14.39
C ALA A 233 -15.91 21.44 13.06
N ILE A 234 -15.18 21.90 12.04
CA ILE A 234 -15.08 21.19 10.76
C ILE A 234 -14.33 19.86 10.90
N THR A 235 -13.32 19.81 11.77
CA THR A 235 -12.55 18.58 12.04
C THR A 235 -13.39 17.54 12.77
N GLU A 236 -14.23 17.98 13.71
CA GLU A 236 -15.19 17.12 14.39
C GLU A 236 -16.25 16.59 13.42
N LEU A 237 -16.80 17.45 12.56
CA LEU A 237 -17.92 17.09 11.68
C LEU A 237 -17.49 16.43 10.36
N GLY A 238 -16.27 16.71 9.86
CA GLY A 238 -15.80 16.35 8.52
C GLY A 238 -16.49 17.09 7.37
N ARG A 239 -17.30 18.09 7.70
CA ARG A 239 -18.03 18.96 6.78
C ARG A 239 -18.18 20.35 7.40
N LEU A 240 -18.60 21.32 6.60
CA LEU A 240 -18.96 22.63 7.12
C LEU A 240 -20.15 22.50 8.10
N PRO A 241 -20.08 23.08 9.31
CA PRO A 241 -21.22 23.13 10.22
C PRO A 241 -22.33 24.02 9.67
N GLU A 242 -23.57 23.71 10.04
CA GLU A 242 -24.66 24.68 9.98
C GLU A 242 -24.55 25.67 11.14
N SER A 243 -25.23 26.82 11.03
CA SER A 243 -25.18 27.88 12.06
C SER A 243 -25.59 27.41 13.46
N ASP A 244 -26.48 26.44 13.57
CA ASP A 244 -26.93 25.85 14.84
C ASP A 244 -26.02 24.70 15.35
N GLU A 245 -25.01 24.30 14.59
CA GLU A 245 -24.01 23.29 14.97
C GLU A 245 -22.68 23.90 15.46
N PHE A 246 -22.53 25.22 15.39
CA PHE A 246 -21.30 25.92 15.70
C PHE A 246 -21.57 27.18 16.54
N ALA A 247 -21.08 27.19 17.78
CA ALA A 247 -21.38 28.25 18.75
C ALA A 247 -20.90 29.64 18.27
N ASP A 248 -19.73 29.71 17.63
CA ASP A 248 -19.16 30.97 17.15
C ASP A 248 -19.58 31.32 15.71
N ALA A 249 -20.71 30.78 15.24
CA ALA A 249 -21.19 31.03 13.88
C ALA A 249 -21.44 32.52 13.61
N ASP A 250 -22.12 33.22 14.52
CA ASP A 250 -22.46 34.64 14.36
C ASP A 250 -21.21 35.54 14.27
N PRO A 251 -20.21 35.44 15.17
CA PRO A 251 -18.94 36.15 15.04
C PRO A 251 -18.23 35.90 13.70
N VAL A 252 -18.16 34.64 13.24
CA VAL A 252 -17.51 34.30 11.98
C VAL A 252 -18.27 34.87 10.78
N ILE A 253 -19.60 34.79 10.79
CA ILE A 253 -20.45 35.35 9.73
C ILE A 253 -20.33 36.87 9.69
N ALA A 254 -20.24 37.56 10.83
CA ALA A 254 -20.08 39.00 10.88
C ALA A 254 -18.78 39.48 10.20
N VAL A 255 -17.67 38.74 10.36
CA VAL A 255 -16.36 39.10 9.78
C VAL A 255 -16.20 38.67 8.32
N PHE A 256 -16.65 37.46 7.98
CA PHE A 256 -16.38 36.83 6.68
C PHE A 256 -17.60 36.78 5.74
N GLY A 257 -18.78 37.15 6.24
CA GLY A 257 -20.06 37.13 5.53
C GLY A 257 -20.76 35.76 5.51
N SER A 258 -20.00 34.66 5.60
CA SER A 258 -20.55 33.31 5.79
C SER A 258 -19.50 32.31 6.26
N LEU A 259 -19.92 31.22 6.90
CA LEU A 259 -19.05 30.08 7.25
C LEU A 259 -18.33 29.50 6.02
N LYS A 260 -19.00 29.47 4.85
CA LYS A 260 -18.42 29.00 3.59
C LYS A 260 -17.26 29.90 3.13
N ARG A 261 -17.38 31.22 3.28
CA ARG A 261 -16.32 32.18 2.93
C ARG A 261 -15.15 32.10 3.91
N ALA A 262 -15.44 31.94 5.21
CA ALA A 262 -14.42 31.70 6.23
C ALA A 262 -13.63 30.42 5.95
N PHE A 263 -14.33 29.31 5.63
CA PHE A 263 -13.67 28.06 5.27
C PHE A 263 -12.88 28.15 3.96
N ALA A 264 -13.34 28.93 2.98
CA ALA A 264 -12.57 29.19 1.77
C ALA A 264 -11.25 29.95 2.04
N LEU A 265 -11.19 30.79 3.08
CA LEU A 265 -9.95 31.41 3.55
C LEU A 265 -9.05 30.38 4.23
N ILE A 266 -9.59 29.59 5.16
CA ILE A 266 -8.87 28.50 5.85
C ILE A 266 -8.19 27.59 4.83
N ARG A 267 -8.93 27.11 3.81
CA ARG A 267 -8.41 26.26 2.74
C ARG A 267 -7.27 26.87 1.91
N ARG A 268 -7.08 28.19 1.92
CA ARG A 268 -5.95 28.85 1.24
C ARG A 268 -4.66 28.84 2.06
N VAL A 269 -4.78 28.64 3.37
CA VAL A 269 -3.66 28.64 4.33
C VAL A 269 -3.36 27.25 4.91
N THR A 270 -4.32 26.32 4.83
CA THR A 270 -4.18 24.88 5.19
C THR A 270 -4.10 24.00 3.93
N SER A 271 -3.62 22.75 4.05
CA SER A 271 -3.63 21.80 2.94
C SER A 271 -5.05 21.35 2.57
N GLU A 272 -5.37 21.25 1.27
CA GLU A 272 -6.65 20.67 0.81
C GLU A 272 -6.72 19.16 1.11
N ASP A 273 -5.58 18.47 1.06
CA ASP A 273 -5.49 17.04 1.32
C ASP A 273 -5.90 16.70 2.76
N ASP A 274 -5.56 17.57 3.74
CA ASP A 274 -5.89 17.36 5.15
C ASP A 274 -7.41 17.36 5.35
N TRP A 275 -8.14 18.26 4.69
CA TRP A 275 -9.59 18.32 4.78
C TRP A 275 -10.29 17.15 4.08
N GLU A 276 -9.71 16.65 2.99
CA GLU A 276 -10.23 15.46 2.33
C GLU A 276 -10.03 14.20 3.21
N ILE A 277 -8.92 14.11 3.94
CA ILE A 277 -8.69 13.04 4.93
C ILE A 277 -9.75 13.11 6.05
N VAL A 278 -9.98 14.28 6.65
CA VAL A 278 -11.00 14.45 7.70
C VAL A 278 -12.39 14.09 7.17
N ARG A 279 -12.76 14.62 5.99
CA ARG A 279 -14.04 14.33 5.33
C ARG A 279 -14.22 12.83 5.11
N LYS A 280 -13.19 12.17 4.57
CA LYS A 280 -13.17 10.73 4.33
C LYS A 280 -13.37 9.95 5.62
N GLN A 281 -12.60 10.21 6.66
CA GLN A 281 -12.70 9.53 7.96
C GLN A 281 -14.11 9.63 8.56
N ARG A 282 -14.72 10.82 8.54
CA ARG A 282 -16.10 11.01 9.05
C ARG A 282 -17.16 10.36 8.19
N SER A 283 -16.97 10.34 6.87
CA SER A 283 -17.87 9.60 5.97
C SER A 283 -17.80 8.09 6.23
N GLU A 284 -16.59 7.57 6.47
CA GLU A 284 -16.31 6.18 6.78
C GLU A 284 -16.91 5.75 8.13
N ASP A 285 -16.78 6.58 9.18
CA ASP A 285 -17.45 6.39 10.48
C ASP A 285 -18.96 6.22 10.31
N LEU A 286 -19.58 7.04 9.46
CA LEU A 286 -21.01 6.97 9.16
C LEU A 286 -21.39 5.65 8.47
N LEU A 287 -20.59 5.16 7.52
CA LEU A 287 -20.81 3.85 6.88
C LEU A 287 -20.69 2.71 7.87
N VAL A 288 -19.66 2.71 8.72
CA VAL A 288 -19.47 1.68 9.75
C VAL A 288 -20.68 1.65 10.68
N TYR A 289 -21.16 2.81 11.15
CA TYR A 289 -22.37 2.91 11.95
C TYR A 289 -23.60 2.32 11.23
N LEU A 290 -23.85 2.72 9.99
CA LEU A 290 -25.02 2.25 9.23
C LEU A 290 -24.95 0.74 8.93
N ALA A 291 -23.75 0.21 8.67
CA ALA A 291 -23.54 -1.22 8.46
C ALA A 291 -23.86 -2.01 9.73
N LEU A 292 -23.32 -1.60 10.88
CA LEU A 292 -23.53 -2.30 12.15
C LEU A 292 -24.95 -2.11 12.71
N ALA A 293 -25.61 -0.99 12.45
CA ALA A 293 -27.01 -0.77 12.82
C ALA A 293 -27.97 -1.76 12.14
N ASN A 294 -27.54 -2.45 11.08
CA ASN A 294 -28.32 -3.45 10.36
C ASN A 294 -28.47 -4.78 11.11
N PHE A 295 -27.65 -5.06 12.13
CA PHE A 295 -27.80 -6.28 12.95
C PHE A 295 -29.13 -6.31 13.73
N GLY A 296 -29.68 -5.13 14.03
CA GLY A 296 -31.01 -4.98 14.61
C GLY A 296 -32.00 -4.52 13.53
N LYS A 297 -32.59 -3.34 13.75
CA LYS A 297 -33.40 -2.65 12.75
C LYS A 297 -32.78 -1.30 12.50
N ARG A 298 -32.19 -1.11 11.31
CA ARG A 298 -31.61 0.18 10.91
C ARG A 298 -32.68 1.28 11.07
N PRO A 299 -32.37 2.42 11.72
CA PRO A 299 -33.34 3.49 11.95
C PRO A 299 -33.83 4.08 10.63
N LYS A 300 -35.03 4.66 10.62
CA LYS A 300 -35.46 5.46 9.46
C LYS A 300 -34.71 6.78 9.46
N PHE A 301 -34.62 7.43 8.30
CA PHE A 301 -33.97 8.74 8.18
C PHE A 301 -34.55 9.79 9.15
N SER A 302 -35.87 9.76 9.36
CA SER A 302 -36.58 10.64 10.31
C SER A 302 -36.20 10.43 11.77
N ASP A 303 -35.73 9.24 12.11
CA ASP A 303 -35.44 8.81 13.48
C ASP A 303 -33.99 9.16 13.86
N LEU A 304 -33.16 9.50 12.86
CA LEU A 304 -31.79 9.98 13.08
C LEU A 304 -31.79 11.41 13.62
N SER A 305 -30.80 11.75 14.43
CA SER A 305 -30.60 13.13 14.88
C SER A 305 -30.34 14.07 13.70
N ARG A 306 -30.62 15.37 13.87
CA ARG A 306 -30.39 16.38 12.82
C ARG A 306 -28.94 16.40 12.33
N LYS A 307 -27.97 16.23 13.25
CA LYS A 307 -26.54 16.11 12.93
C LYS A 307 -26.31 14.98 11.92
N PHE A 308 -26.75 13.76 12.26
CA PHE A 308 -26.63 12.60 11.37
C PHE A 308 -27.37 12.77 10.03
N GLN A 309 -28.56 13.38 10.03
CA GLN A 309 -29.29 13.65 8.79
C GLN A 309 -28.52 14.58 7.85
N ARG A 310 -27.82 15.58 8.42
CA ARG A 310 -26.96 16.50 7.67
C ARG A 310 -25.69 15.80 7.18
N ASP A 311 -25.07 14.95 8.00
CA ASP A 311 -23.89 14.16 7.62
C ASP A 311 -24.19 13.26 6.41
N VAL A 312 -25.32 12.54 6.44
CA VAL A 312 -25.79 11.72 5.31
C VAL A 312 -25.93 12.53 4.03
N LYS A 313 -26.55 13.72 4.11
CA LYS A 313 -26.72 14.60 2.94
C LYS A 313 -25.38 15.12 2.44
N ALA A 314 -24.48 15.49 3.34
CA ALA A 314 -23.19 16.06 2.99
C ALA A 314 -22.23 15.04 2.37
N PHE A 315 -22.21 13.80 2.85
CA PHE A 315 -21.26 12.77 2.41
C PHE A 315 -21.79 11.87 1.29
N TYR A 316 -23.08 11.53 1.31
CA TYR A 316 -23.66 10.51 0.42
C TYR A 316 -24.84 11.00 -0.43
N ASN A 317 -25.19 12.29 -0.34
CA ASN A 317 -26.34 12.95 -0.96
C ASN A 317 -27.72 12.46 -0.46
N SER A 318 -27.89 11.15 -0.25
CA SER A 318 -29.14 10.56 0.23
C SER A 318 -28.91 9.41 1.22
N TYR A 319 -29.88 9.20 2.10
CA TYR A 319 -29.84 8.08 3.06
C TYR A 319 -29.83 6.71 2.39
N LYS A 320 -30.51 6.60 1.23
CA LYS A 320 -30.53 5.38 0.43
C LYS A 320 -29.13 5.02 -0.05
N ASN A 321 -28.40 5.97 -0.63
CA ASN A 321 -27.03 5.74 -1.11
C ASN A 321 -26.08 5.35 0.03
N ALA A 322 -26.20 6.01 1.19
CA ALA A 322 -25.39 5.68 2.37
C ALA A 322 -25.67 4.24 2.85
N CYS A 323 -26.95 3.84 2.90
CA CYS A 323 -27.35 2.47 3.23
C CYS A 323 -26.80 1.44 2.23
N GLU A 324 -26.93 1.71 0.92
CA GLU A 324 -26.44 0.79 -0.12
C GLU A 324 -24.93 0.57 -0.05
N GLN A 325 -24.14 1.63 0.20
CA GLN A 325 -22.69 1.50 0.38
C GLN A 325 -22.33 0.77 1.69
N ALA A 326 -23.06 1.04 2.77
CA ALA A 326 -22.87 0.31 4.03
C ALA A 326 -23.18 -1.18 3.88
N ASP A 327 -24.23 -1.53 3.14
CA ASP A 327 -24.62 -2.91 2.85
C ASP A 327 -23.59 -3.63 1.96
N GLN A 328 -23.00 -2.93 0.99
CA GLN A 328 -21.89 -3.45 0.19
C GLN A 328 -20.67 -3.79 1.07
N LEU A 329 -20.23 -2.87 1.93
CA LEU A 329 -19.11 -3.13 2.85
C LEU A 329 -19.42 -4.27 3.82
N MET A 330 -20.66 -4.36 4.31
CA MET A 330 -21.11 -5.45 5.16
C MET A 330 -21.05 -6.81 4.45
N PHE A 331 -21.40 -6.86 3.17
CA PHE A 331 -21.27 -8.08 2.36
C PHE A 331 -19.80 -8.48 2.16
N LEU A 332 -18.94 -7.51 1.81
CA LEU A 332 -17.49 -7.72 1.68
C LEU A 332 -16.87 -8.21 3.00
N ALA A 333 -17.39 -7.78 4.15
CA ALA A 333 -16.90 -8.23 5.46
C ALA A 333 -17.12 -9.73 5.71
N GLY A 334 -18.02 -10.36 4.94
CA GLY A 334 -18.23 -11.81 4.94
C GLY A 334 -17.29 -12.60 4.02
N ASP A 335 -16.56 -11.92 3.14
CA ASP A 335 -15.67 -12.51 2.14
C ASP A 335 -14.22 -12.62 2.66
N PRO A 336 -13.67 -13.84 2.83
CA PRO A 336 -12.31 -14.05 3.29
C PRO A 336 -11.22 -13.41 2.41
N ASP A 337 -11.42 -13.33 1.10
CA ASP A 337 -10.40 -12.79 0.18
C ASP A 337 -10.33 -11.25 0.32
N GLU A 338 -11.47 -10.61 0.54
CA GLU A 338 -11.55 -9.17 0.80
C GLU A 338 -10.96 -8.81 2.17
N ILE A 339 -11.23 -9.62 3.20
CA ILE A 339 -10.61 -9.47 4.53
C ILE A 339 -9.10 -9.70 4.46
N ASP A 340 -8.64 -10.68 3.68
CA ASP A 340 -7.21 -10.91 3.47
C ASP A 340 -6.53 -9.71 2.80
N ALA A 341 -7.12 -9.21 1.71
CA ALA A 341 -6.62 -8.04 1.00
C ALA A 341 -6.60 -6.80 1.91
N ALA A 342 -7.63 -6.64 2.76
CA ALA A 342 -7.73 -5.59 3.76
C ALA A 342 -6.61 -5.66 4.81
N CYS A 343 -6.38 -6.86 5.35
CA CYS A 343 -5.31 -7.07 6.32
C CYS A 343 -3.92 -6.77 5.72
N LYS A 344 -3.69 -7.10 4.45
CA LYS A 344 -2.41 -6.86 3.75
C LYS A 344 -2.14 -5.39 3.45
N ARG A 345 -3.18 -4.61 3.14
CA ARG A 345 -3.06 -3.16 2.85
C ARG A 345 -3.14 -2.28 4.09
N SER A 346 -3.51 -2.85 5.24
CA SER A 346 -3.54 -2.12 6.50
C SER A 346 -2.16 -1.56 6.84
N THR A 347 -2.10 -0.26 7.11
CA THR A 347 -0.88 0.42 7.57
C THR A 347 -0.61 0.21 9.05
N ILE A 348 -1.60 -0.33 9.78
CA ILE A 348 -1.57 -0.59 11.21
C ILE A 348 -1.85 -2.06 11.47
N GLY A 349 -1.12 -2.63 12.41
CA GLY A 349 -1.24 -3.99 12.88
C GLY A 349 -0.09 -4.88 12.46
N ARG A 350 0.26 -5.81 13.34
CA ARG A 350 1.23 -6.85 13.07
C ARG A 350 0.58 -7.93 12.20
N LEU A 351 0.98 -8.00 10.93
CA LEU A 351 0.51 -8.99 9.98
C LEU A 351 1.23 -10.33 10.17
N CYS A 352 0.46 -11.38 10.47
CA CYS A 352 0.89 -12.77 10.54
C CYS A 352 0.31 -13.57 9.36
N PRO A 353 0.83 -14.79 9.07
CA PRO A 353 0.35 -15.60 7.95
C PRO A 353 -1.17 -15.82 7.90
N SER A 354 -1.84 -15.90 9.05
CA SER A 354 -3.28 -16.18 9.14
C SER A 354 -4.12 -15.09 9.81
N SER A 355 -3.51 -13.99 10.26
CA SER A 355 -4.21 -12.94 11.00
C SER A 355 -3.51 -11.58 11.00
N LEU A 356 -4.28 -10.52 11.23
CA LEU A 356 -3.77 -9.21 11.62
C LEU A 356 -4.01 -9.01 13.13
N TRP A 357 -2.99 -8.53 13.84
CA TRP A 357 -3.06 -8.22 15.27
C TRP A 357 -2.91 -6.73 15.50
N ILE A 358 -3.81 -6.13 16.26
CA ILE A 358 -3.76 -4.72 16.64
C ILE A 358 -3.98 -4.55 18.15
N HIS A 359 -3.53 -3.43 18.69
CA HIS A 359 -3.98 -2.97 20.00
C HIS A 359 -5.38 -2.35 19.88
N GLU A 360 -6.20 -2.42 20.92
CA GLU A 360 -7.57 -1.88 20.88
C GLU A 360 -7.61 -0.37 20.59
N SER A 361 -6.57 0.37 21.00
CA SER A 361 -6.48 1.83 20.86
C SER A 361 -6.43 2.30 19.41
N VAL A 362 -6.07 1.43 18.47
CA VAL A 362 -5.99 1.75 17.03
C VAL A 362 -7.12 1.14 16.22
N ARG A 363 -8.10 0.49 16.87
CA ARG A 363 -9.24 -0.13 16.18
C ARG A 363 -9.93 0.83 15.23
N ASP A 364 -10.13 2.09 15.65
CA ASP A 364 -10.85 3.09 14.85
C ASP A 364 -10.03 3.66 13.69
N GLN A 365 -8.74 3.34 13.61
CA GLN A 365 -7.85 3.71 12.50
C GLN A 365 -7.80 2.66 11.39
N LEU A 366 -8.38 1.48 11.64
CA LEU A 366 -8.56 0.47 10.60
C LEU A 366 -9.47 1.00 9.49
N GLU A 367 -9.27 0.51 8.27
CA GLU A 367 -10.20 0.82 7.19
C GLU A 367 -11.63 0.29 7.47
N PRO A 368 -12.67 0.87 6.84
CA PRO A 368 -14.08 0.59 7.16
C PRO A 368 -14.43 -0.89 7.15
N LEU A 369 -13.89 -1.64 6.19
CA LEU A 369 -14.15 -3.07 6.04
C LEU A 369 -13.69 -3.87 7.28
N LEU A 370 -12.49 -3.59 7.79
CA LEU A 370 -11.96 -4.27 8.98
C LEU A 370 -12.67 -3.81 10.26
N ARG A 371 -13.08 -2.53 10.34
CA ARG A 371 -13.91 -2.01 11.45
C ARG A 371 -15.28 -2.65 11.48
N ILE A 372 -15.90 -2.89 10.32
CA ILE A 372 -17.15 -3.64 10.22
C ILE A 372 -16.92 -5.10 10.60
N TYR A 373 -15.85 -5.74 10.13
CA TYR A 373 -15.54 -7.13 10.47
C TYR A 373 -15.34 -7.36 11.98
N GLU A 374 -14.56 -6.50 12.64
CA GLU A 374 -14.45 -6.48 14.12
C GLU A 374 -15.81 -6.13 14.76
N GLY A 375 -16.46 -5.10 14.23
CA GLY A 375 -17.73 -4.58 14.73
C GLY A 375 -18.84 -5.61 14.73
N CYS A 376 -18.86 -6.54 13.77
CA CYS A 376 -19.77 -7.69 13.75
C CYS A 376 -19.59 -8.57 14.99
N ALA A 377 -18.35 -8.82 15.42
CA ALA A 377 -18.07 -9.60 16.62
C ALA A 377 -18.48 -8.80 17.86
N ARG A 378 -18.07 -7.53 17.95
CA ARG A 378 -18.37 -6.66 19.08
C ARG A 378 -19.86 -6.36 19.25
N ALA A 379 -20.62 -6.21 18.16
CA ALA A 379 -22.07 -6.06 18.20
C ALA A 379 -22.76 -7.31 18.76
N TYR A 380 -22.15 -8.50 18.57
CA TYR A 380 -22.68 -9.76 19.07
C TYR A 380 -22.35 -10.02 20.54
N ILE A 381 -21.11 -9.75 20.98
CA ILE A 381 -20.65 -10.10 22.34
C ILE A 381 -20.49 -8.92 23.30
N GLY A 382 -20.58 -7.69 22.81
CA GLY A 382 -20.25 -6.49 23.58
C GLY A 382 -18.74 -6.24 23.69
N SER A 383 -18.35 -5.45 24.69
CA SER A 383 -16.95 -5.24 25.07
C SER A 383 -16.44 -6.43 25.89
N VAL A 384 -15.18 -6.79 25.68
CA VAL A 384 -14.49 -7.82 26.48
C VAL A 384 -13.59 -7.09 27.46
N GLU A 385 -13.82 -7.30 28.76
CA GLU A 385 -13.02 -6.72 29.83
C GLU A 385 -11.55 -7.18 29.71
N ASP A 386 -10.61 -6.30 30.07
CA ASP A 386 -9.15 -6.52 30.05
C ASP A 386 -8.51 -6.87 28.68
N ALA A 387 -9.29 -6.98 27.61
CA ALA A 387 -8.79 -7.30 26.29
C ALA A 387 -8.20 -6.07 25.58
N ASN A 388 -6.88 -5.93 25.67
CA ASN A 388 -6.14 -4.85 25.00
C ASN A 388 -5.66 -5.20 23.58
N LEU A 389 -5.83 -6.44 23.13
CA LEU A 389 -5.45 -6.89 21.79
C LEU A 389 -6.64 -7.45 21.01
N ILE A 390 -6.67 -7.15 19.72
CA ILE A 390 -7.66 -7.67 18.76
C ILE A 390 -6.92 -8.43 17.65
N LYS A 391 -7.33 -9.68 17.43
CA LYS A 391 -6.86 -10.55 16.36
C LYS A 391 -7.96 -10.75 15.31
N LEU A 392 -7.75 -10.19 14.12
CA LEU A 392 -8.60 -10.40 12.95
C LEU A 392 -8.08 -11.60 12.16
N HIS A 393 -8.86 -12.69 12.07
CA HIS A 393 -8.46 -13.87 11.30
C HIS A 393 -8.76 -13.66 9.82
N ARG A 394 -7.74 -13.80 8.97
CA ARG A 394 -7.82 -13.49 7.53
C ARG A 394 -8.77 -14.40 6.76
N PHE A 395 -8.76 -15.71 7.06
CA PHE A 395 -9.41 -16.71 6.21
C PHE A 395 -10.61 -17.41 6.83
N SER A 396 -10.86 -17.20 8.13
CA SER A 396 -11.73 -18.12 8.88
C SER A 396 -12.99 -17.50 9.50
N GLY A 397 -13.28 -16.22 9.22
CA GLY A 397 -14.49 -15.56 9.72
C GLY A 397 -14.52 -15.48 11.24
N LYS A 398 -13.40 -15.13 11.87
CA LYS A 398 -13.21 -15.10 13.32
C LYS A 398 -12.53 -13.82 13.76
N VAL A 399 -12.92 -13.36 14.93
CA VAL A 399 -12.25 -12.30 15.69
C VAL A 399 -11.88 -12.86 17.05
N SER A 400 -10.73 -12.48 17.59
CA SER A 400 -10.36 -12.82 18.96
C SER A 400 -9.95 -11.57 19.72
N TYR A 401 -10.46 -11.42 20.94
CA TYR A 401 -10.10 -10.39 21.90
C TYR A 401 -9.21 -11.04 22.94
N LEU A 402 -8.04 -10.48 23.20
CA LEU A 402 -7.01 -11.10 24.04
C LEU A 402 -6.52 -10.13 25.11
N ALA A 403 -6.41 -10.63 26.33
CA ALA A 403 -5.79 -9.91 27.43
C ALA A 403 -4.28 -10.11 27.42
N CYS A 404 -3.53 -9.02 27.54
CA CYS A 404 -2.08 -9.00 27.62
C CYS A 404 -1.65 -7.94 28.66
N PRO A 405 -1.76 -8.23 29.96
CA PRO A 405 -1.49 -7.24 31.01
C PRO A 405 -0.06 -6.67 30.93
N ASP A 406 0.91 -7.50 30.53
CA ASP A 406 2.32 -7.13 30.40
C ASP A 406 2.69 -6.55 29.03
N PHE A 407 1.71 -6.10 28.24
CA PHE A 407 1.95 -5.55 26.91
C PHE A 407 2.98 -4.42 26.91
N GLU A 408 3.04 -3.62 27.97
CA GLU A 408 3.97 -2.50 28.07
C GLU A 408 5.30 -2.82 28.77
N SER A 409 5.24 -3.60 29.84
CA SER A 409 6.35 -3.89 30.76
C SER A 409 7.36 -4.84 30.15
N GLU A 410 6.89 -5.92 29.52
CA GLU A 410 7.74 -7.01 29.03
C GLU A 410 8.06 -6.85 27.53
N PRO A 411 9.29 -7.14 27.07
CA PRO A 411 9.64 -7.06 25.65
C PRO A 411 8.83 -8.04 24.80
N HIS A 412 8.62 -9.26 25.31
CA HIS A 412 7.93 -10.35 24.62
C HIS A 412 6.85 -11.00 25.51
N PRO A 413 5.74 -10.30 25.79
CA PRO A 413 4.71 -10.78 26.71
C PRO A 413 3.89 -11.91 26.10
N ILE A 414 3.18 -12.65 26.97
CA ILE A 414 2.19 -13.65 26.58
C ILE A 414 0.79 -13.07 26.71
N THR A 415 -0.15 -13.61 25.94
CA THR A 415 -1.58 -13.37 26.19
C THR A 415 -2.06 -14.29 27.31
N THR A 416 -2.79 -13.76 28.29
CA THR A 416 -3.30 -14.54 29.43
C THR A 416 -4.63 -15.19 29.08
N GLU A 417 -5.53 -14.45 28.44
CA GLU A 417 -6.88 -14.88 28.11
C GLU A 417 -7.25 -14.58 26.66
N THR A 418 -8.18 -15.37 26.11
CA THR A 418 -8.69 -15.18 24.74
C THR A 418 -10.18 -15.46 24.66
N THR A 419 -10.95 -14.46 24.26
CA THR A 419 -12.35 -14.59 23.84
C THR A 419 -12.41 -14.63 22.32
N LYS A 420 -12.79 -15.77 21.75
CA LYS A 420 -12.86 -15.99 20.30
C LYS A 420 -14.30 -16.07 19.82
N VAL A 421 -14.62 -15.31 18.78
CA VAL A 421 -15.95 -15.26 18.15
C VAL A 421 -15.86 -15.84 16.75
N TRP A 422 -16.72 -16.80 16.43
CA TRP A 422 -16.90 -17.34 15.09
C TRP A 422 -18.12 -16.68 14.46
N LEU A 423 -17.90 -15.74 13.53
CA LEU A 423 -18.97 -14.92 12.96
C LEU A 423 -19.99 -15.75 12.17
N ARG A 424 -19.56 -16.84 11.51
CA ARG A 424 -20.45 -17.69 10.71
C ARG A 424 -21.39 -18.56 11.56
N THR A 425 -20.95 -19.00 12.72
CA THR A 425 -21.72 -19.91 13.58
C THR A 425 -22.23 -19.23 14.85
N LEU A 426 -21.87 -17.97 15.07
CA LEU A 426 -22.11 -17.20 16.29
C LEU A 426 -21.66 -17.92 17.56
N ARG A 427 -20.62 -18.76 17.45
CA ARG A 427 -20.05 -19.46 18.60
C ARG A 427 -19.07 -18.53 19.29
N VAL A 428 -19.07 -18.53 20.61
CA VAL A 428 -18.05 -17.89 21.45
C VAL A 428 -17.25 -18.97 22.19
N GLY A 429 -15.95 -18.78 22.32
CA GLY A 429 -15.07 -19.66 23.06
C GLY A 429 -14.09 -18.87 23.90
N PHE A 430 -13.91 -19.30 25.15
CA PHE A 430 -13.00 -18.71 26.13
C PHE A 430 -11.83 -19.65 26.34
N TYR A 431 -10.62 -19.09 26.37
CA TYR A 431 -9.39 -19.86 26.50
C TYR A 431 -8.44 -19.15 27.45
N GLU A 432 -8.03 -19.87 28.49
CA GLU A 432 -6.87 -19.49 29.29
C GLU A 432 -5.60 -19.96 28.58
N THR A 433 -4.63 -19.06 28.52
CA THR A 433 -3.38 -19.21 27.77
C THR A 433 -2.16 -19.12 28.67
N GLU A 434 -2.29 -18.55 29.86
CA GLU A 434 -1.21 -18.41 30.85
C GLU A 434 -0.66 -19.77 31.31
N SER A 435 -1.53 -20.77 31.49
CA SER A 435 -1.15 -22.12 31.94
C SER A 435 -0.44 -22.96 30.87
N ARG A 436 -0.23 -22.43 29.65
CA ARG A 436 0.48 -23.15 28.59
C ARG A 436 1.96 -23.25 28.93
N THR A 437 2.52 -24.47 28.82
CA THR A 437 3.94 -24.73 29.08
C THR A 437 4.87 -24.00 28.11
N ASN A 438 4.44 -23.78 26.87
CA ASN A 438 5.24 -23.12 25.83
C ASN A 438 4.37 -22.16 24.99
N PRO A 439 3.99 -21.01 25.55
CA PRO A 439 3.08 -20.07 24.89
C PRO A 439 3.81 -19.32 23.74
N PRO A 440 3.07 -18.87 22.71
CA PRO A 440 3.60 -17.91 21.75
C PRO A 440 3.89 -16.58 22.47
N LEU A 441 5.01 -15.94 22.11
CA LEU A 441 5.37 -14.63 22.62
C LEU A 441 5.01 -13.54 21.61
N LEU A 442 4.50 -12.42 22.10
CA LEU A 442 4.31 -11.23 21.27
C LEU A 442 5.69 -10.64 20.92
N ASP A 443 5.82 -10.20 19.69
CA ASP A 443 6.93 -9.37 19.18
C ASP A 443 6.35 -8.29 18.27
N ARG A 444 7.19 -7.38 17.76
CA ARG A 444 6.76 -6.30 16.85
C ARG A 444 5.55 -5.52 17.36
N LYS A 445 5.49 -5.28 18.67
CA LYS A 445 4.41 -4.52 19.32
C LYS A 445 4.30 -3.09 18.76
N ASP A 446 5.39 -2.55 18.22
CA ASP A 446 5.41 -1.26 17.52
C ASP A 446 4.46 -1.20 16.32
N GLN A 447 4.21 -2.32 15.66
CA GLN A 447 3.28 -2.39 14.52
C GLN A 447 1.82 -2.39 14.98
N MET A 448 1.54 -2.69 16.25
CA MET A 448 0.17 -2.79 16.79
C MET A 448 -0.36 -1.46 17.33
N LEU A 449 0.46 -0.40 17.32
CA LEU A 449 0.19 0.90 17.93
C LEU A 449 0.14 2.03 16.89
N ASP A 450 -0.44 3.15 17.30
CA ASP A 450 -0.52 4.36 16.49
C ASP A 450 0.89 4.93 16.26
N VAL A 451 1.05 5.67 15.16
CA VAL A 451 2.33 6.25 14.80
C VAL A 451 2.88 7.24 15.83
N GLU A 452 1.99 7.95 16.53
CA GLU A 452 2.26 8.93 17.58
C GLU A 452 2.23 8.34 19.01
N ASP A 453 2.01 7.02 19.16
CA ASP A 453 2.02 6.38 20.49
C ASP A 453 3.43 6.44 21.10
N GLU A 454 3.56 7.02 22.30
CA GLU A 454 4.85 7.22 22.99
C GLU A 454 5.61 5.89 23.21
N ARG A 455 4.90 4.77 23.35
CA ARG A 455 5.49 3.45 23.57
C ARG A 455 6.09 2.87 22.30
N ARG A 456 5.62 3.30 21.12
CA ARG A 456 6.00 2.76 19.81
C ARG A 456 7.50 2.90 19.54
N ALA A 457 8.09 4.06 19.80
CA ALA A 457 9.52 4.29 19.58
C ALA A 457 10.42 3.33 20.38
N LYS A 458 10.01 3.00 21.62
CA LYS A 458 10.71 2.03 22.49
C LYS A 458 10.67 0.62 21.88
N PHE A 459 9.51 0.19 21.39
CA PHE A 459 9.30 -1.13 20.78
C PHE A 459 9.99 -1.24 19.42
N GLU A 460 9.87 -0.23 18.56
CA GLU A 460 10.47 -0.23 17.22
C GLU A 460 12.00 -0.34 17.29
N ARG A 461 12.61 0.34 18.27
CA ARG A 461 14.04 0.25 18.53
C ARG A 461 14.46 -1.17 18.91
N LEU A 462 13.64 -1.88 19.70
CA LEU A 462 13.90 -3.27 20.08
C LEU A 462 13.76 -4.19 18.86
N THR A 463 12.64 -4.09 18.13
CA THR A 463 12.37 -4.82 16.89
C THR A 463 13.53 -4.68 15.89
N LYS A 464 14.04 -3.47 15.67
CA LYS A 464 15.20 -3.23 14.78
C LYS A 464 16.47 -3.95 15.23
N GLN A 465 16.72 -4.07 16.54
CA GLN A 465 17.86 -4.83 17.07
C GLN A 465 17.69 -6.32 16.80
N GLU A 466 16.50 -6.86 17.01
CA GLU A 466 16.20 -8.28 16.85
C GLU A 466 16.30 -8.73 15.38
N PHE A 467 15.78 -7.95 14.44
CA PHE A 467 15.99 -8.20 13.00
C PHE A 467 17.46 -8.14 12.61
N LYS A 468 18.18 -7.10 13.07
CA LYS A 468 19.60 -6.93 12.78
C LYS A 468 20.43 -8.13 13.23
N HIS A 469 20.02 -8.79 14.32
CA HIS A 469 20.72 -9.92 14.89
C HIS A 469 20.14 -11.29 14.50
N GLY A 470 19.11 -11.32 13.64
CA GLY A 470 18.53 -12.55 13.11
C GLY A 470 17.65 -13.31 14.10
N LEU A 471 17.08 -12.62 15.10
CA LEU A 471 16.09 -13.18 16.03
C LEU A 471 14.67 -13.16 15.44
N LEU A 472 14.40 -12.18 14.57
CA LEU A 472 13.13 -12.03 13.87
C LEU A 472 13.32 -12.08 12.35
N HIS A 473 12.31 -12.58 11.66
CA HIS A 473 12.24 -12.64 10.21
C HIS A 473 10.89 -12.13 9.69
N GLU A 474 10.89 -11.68 8.44
CA GLU A 474 9.70 -11.15 7.79
C GLU A 474 8.70 -12.26 7.46
N GLY A 475 7.42 -11.97 7.65
CA GLY A 475 6.32 -12.89 7.32
C GLY A 475 6.13 -14.08 8.27
N GLU A 476 6.87 -14.18 9.37
CA GLU A 476 6.72 -15.26 10.36
C GLU A 476 5.61 -15.01 11.40
N ASP A 477 5.07 -16.11 11.94
CA ASP A 477 4.14 -16.10 13.08
C ASP A 477 4.91 -15.96 14.41
N PHE A 478 4.18 -15.86 15.52
CA PHE A 478 4.76 -15.68 16.86
C PHE A 478 5.61 -16.87 17.25
N LEU A 479 6.85 -16.62 17.68
CA LEU A 479 7.72 -17.68 18.19
C LEU A 479 7.24 -18.12 19.58
N THR A 480 7.30 -19.42 19.84
CA THR A 480 7.03 -19.94 21.19
C THR A 480 8.16 -19.58 22.14
N ARG A 481 7.86 -19.44 23.45
CA ARG A 481 8.85 -19.13 24.49
C ARG A 481 10.14 -19.93 24.37
N ALA A 482 10.04 -21.25 24.26
CA ALA A 482 11.20 -22.15 24.15
C ALA A 482 12.03 -21.91 22.87
N VAL A 483 11.39 -21.54 21.76
CA VAL A 483 12.10 -21.21 20.50
C VAL A 483 12.79 -19.86 20.64
N TRP A 484 12.13 -18.87 21.22
CA TRP A 484 12.70 -17.54 21.46
C TRP A 484 13.95 -17.61 22.35
N GLU A 485 13.83 -18.30 23.50
CA GLU A 485 14.93 -18.51 24.45
C GLU A 485 16.08 -19.29 23.79
N GLY A 486 15.77 -20.32 23.00
CA GLY A 486 16.76 -21.07 22.23
C GLY A 486 17.51 -20.19 21.21
N ASN A 487 16.80 -19.29 20.51
CA ASN A 487 17.41 -18.39 19.54
C ASN A 487 18.32 -17.35 20.22
N LEU A 488 17.88 -16.78 21.35
CA LEU A 488 18.69 -15.87 22.16
C LEU A 488 19.98 -16.54 22.62
N GLN A 489 19.89 -17.76 23.16
CA GLN A 489 21.06 -18.51 23.62
C GLN A 489 22.01 -18.85 22.46
N MET A 490 21.48 -19.34 21.34
CA MET A 490 22.25 -19.71 20.16
C MET A 490 23.03 -18.51 19.59
N LEU A 491 22.38 -17.35 19.54
CA LEU A 491 22.97 -16.12 19.00
C LEU A 491 23.79 -15.34 20.04
N GLY A 492 23.75 -15.75 21.31
CA GLY A 492 24.52 -15.15 22.41
C GLY A 492 23.97 -13.81 22.87
N PHE A 493 22.65 -13.66 22.90
CA PHE A 493 21.97 -12.44 23.35
C PHE A 493 21.07 -12.71 24.56
N GLU A 494 20.76 -11.64 25.29
CA GLU A 494 19.79 -11.61 26.38
C GLU A 494 19.04 -10.28 26.36
N HIS A 495 17.81 -10.27 26.87
CA HIS A 495 17.06 -9.03 27.06
C HIS A 495 17.35 -8.42 28.44
N ARG A 496 17.48 -7.10 28.48
CA ARG A 496 17.42 -6.31 29.72
C ARG A 496 16.36 -5.23 29.57
N GLY A 497 15.13 -5.58 29.94
CA GLY A 497 13.94 -4.83 29.52
C GLY A 497 13.84 -4.80 27.99
N HIS A 498 13.51 -3.64 27.43
CA HIS A 498 13.40 -3.44 25.97
C HIS A 498 14.74 -3.11 25.29
N ARG A 499 15.81 -3.83 25.67
CA ARG A 499 17.14 -3.74 25.05
C ARG A 499 17.72 -5.12 24.87
N LEU A 500 18.32 -5.37 23.70
CA LEU A 500 19.02 -6.60 23.40
C LEU A 500 20.52 -6.41 23.67
N LEU A 501 21.08 -7.22 24.56
CA LEU A 501 22.49 -7.17 24.94
C LEU A 501 23.18 -8.46 24.56
N LYS A 502 24.47 -8.40 24.21
CA LYS A 502 25.28 -9.62 24.11
C LYS A 502 25.40 -10.23 25.50
N SER A 503 25.07 -11.50 25.64
CA SER A 503 25.22 -12.17 26.91
C SER A 503 26.70 -12.22 27.29
N SER A 504 27.00 -11.88 28.55
CA SER A 504 28.35 -11.93 29.11
C SER A 504 28.85 -13.34 29.37
N HIS A 505 27.97 -14.35 29.23
CA HIS A 505 28.35 -15.74 29.26
C HIS A 505 29.26 -16.03 28.07
N LYS A 506 30.52 -16.42 28.35
CA LYS A 506 31.39 -17.07 27.36
C LYS A 506 30.53 -18.10 26.62
N ARG A 507 30.52 -18.06 25.28
CA ARG A 507 29.95 -19.13 24.44
C ARG A 507 30.47 -20.46 24.98
N SER A 508 29.72 -21.11 25.86
CA SER A 508 29.91 -22.52 26.12
C SER A 508 29.57 -23.16 24.78
N LYS A 509 30.53 -23.87 24.17
CA LYS A 509 30.23 -24.81 23.09
C LYS A 509 28.94 -25.52 23.50
N LEU A 510 27.85 -25.28 22.79
CA LEU A 510 26.59 -25.97 23.02
C LEU A 510 26.92 -27.45 22.85
N GLU A 511 26.88 -28.23 23.93
CA GLU A 511 26.80 -29.66 23.82
C GLU A 511 25.47 -29.96 23.11
N VAL A 512 25.56 -30.52 21.90
CA VAL A 512 24.38 -30.92 21.14
C VAL A 512 23.64 -32.01 21.92
N SER A 513 22.53 -31.65 22.57
CA SER A 513 21.66 -32.62 23.23
C SER A 513 20.92 -33.45 22.17
N LEU A 514 21.38 -34.69 21.97
CA LEU A 514 20.75 -35.63 21.07
C LEU A 514 19.33 -36.02 21.54
N PRO A 515 18.38 -36.24 20.61
CA PRO A 515 17.06 -36.77 20.95
C PRO A 515 17.15 -38.16 21.56
N LYS A 516 16.16 -38.54 22.37
CA LYS A 516 16.11 -39.86 23.04
C LYS A 516 15.11 -40.79 22.35
N ARG A 517 15.35 -42.09 22.44
CA ARG A 517 14.39 -43.14 22.02
C ARG A 517 13.10 -43.01 22.83
N CYS A 518 12.01 -43.57 22.30
CA CYS A 518 10.73 -43.64 23.00
C CYS A 518 10.90 -44.35 24.37
N PRO A 519 10.68 -43.66 25.51
CA PRO A 519 10.88 -44.26 26.83
C PRO A 519 9.99 -45.47 27.07
N LYS A 520 8.77 -45.45 26.51
CA LYS A 520 7.76 -46.51 26.65
C LYS A 520 8.18 -47.84 26.00
N HIS A 521 8.94 -47.78 24.90
CA HIS A 521 9.22 -48.93 24.06
C HIS A 521 10.70 -49.32 24.04
N GLY A 522 11.59 -48.51 24.63
CA GLY A 522 13.05 -48.70 24.55
C GLY A 522 13.64 -48.37 23.18
N VAL A 523 12.83 -48.45 22.12
CA VAL A 523 13.12 -48.04 20.75
C VAL A 523 12.00 -47.20 20.17
N GLY A 524 12.31 -46.41 19.16
CA GLY A 524 11.37 -45.66 18.35
C GLY A 524 11.55 -44.16 18.43
N LYS A 525 11.41 -43.48 17.29
CA LYS A 525 11.42 -42.02 17.20
C LYS A 525 10.01 -41.47 17.38
N ARG A 526 9.84 -40.48 18.26
CA ARG A 526 8.56 -39.80 18.49
C ARG A 526 8.45 -38.53 17.63
N ILE A 527 7.37 -38.43 16.84
CA ILE A 527 7.07 -37.26 15.99
C ILE A 527 5.55 -37.05 15.99
N GLY A 528 5.08 -35.89 16.44
CA GLY A 528 3.67 -35.47 16.30
C GLY A 528 2.64 -36.46 16.85
N GLY A 529 2.90 -37.04 18.03
CA GLY A 529 2.01 -38.03 18.66
C GLY A 529 2.11 -39.44 18.05
N ALA A 530 3.03 -39.68 17.12
CA ALA A 530 3.31 -41.00 16.56
C ALA A 530 4.70 -41.52 16.98
N VAL A 531 4.82 -42.84 17.08
CA VAL A 531 6.08 -43.56 17.29
C VAL A 531 6.44 -44.30 16.01
N TYR A 532 7.69 -44.17 15.57
CA TYR A 532 8.23 -44.85 14.40
C TYR A 532 9.30 -45.84 14.84
N VAL A 533 9.17 -47.10 14.43
CA VAL A 533 10.12 -48.19 14.75
C VAL A 533 10.50 -48.95 13.48
N HIS A 534 11.68 -49.55 13.48
CA HIS A 534 12.06 -50.50 12.44
C HIS A 534 11.26 -51.80 12.58
N ARG A 535 10.99 -52.50 11.46
CA ARG A 535 10.16 -53.72 11.41
C ARG A 535 10.62 -54.81 12.38
N GLU A 536 11.92 -54.94 12.61
CA GLU A 536 12.48 -55.93 13.55
C GLU A 536 12.06 -55.70 15.01
N TYR A 537 11.65 -54.47 15.34
CA TYR A 537 11.22 -54.10 16.68
C TYR A 537 9.73 -53.75 16.74
N GLU A 538 8.95 -54.08 15.72
CA GLU A 538 7.54 -53.66 15.63
C GLU A 538 6.66 -54.22 16.77
N GLU A 539 7.04 -55.37 17.34
CA GLU A 539 6.33 -56.01 18.46
C GLU A 539 6.18 -55.10 19.70
N VAL A 540 7.08 -54.12 19.87
CA VAL A 540 7.00 -53.15 20.98
C VAL A 540 5.72 -52.30 20.89
N LEU A 541 5.10 -52.18 19.72
CA LEU A 541 3.89 -51.39 19.49
C LEU A 541 2.61 -52.09 20.02
N GLY A 542 2.74 -53.34 20.48
CA GLY A 542 1.68 -54.06 21.19
C GLY A 542 0.66 -54.77 20.28
N LYS A 543 -0.31 -55.43 20.93
CA LYS A 543 -1.21 -56.41 20.28
C LYS A 543 -2.06 -55.86 19.12
N ALA A 544 -2.36 -54.56 19.13
CA ALA A 544 -3.12 -53.91 18.05
C ALA A 544 -2.42 -53.97 16.68
N LEU A 545 -1.09 -54.09 16.67
CA LEU A 545 -0.31 -54.20 15.45
C LEU A 545 -0.66 -55.46 14.64
N ALA A 546 -0.86 -56.61 15.31
CA ALA A 546 -1.16 -57.87 14.64
C ALA A 546 -2.46 -57.79 13.83
N ALA A 547 -3.49 -57.14 14.39
CA ALA A 547 -4.76 -56.89 13.70
C ALA A 547 -4.57 -55.95 12.49
N ALA A 548 -3.71 -54.94 12.60
CA ALA A 548 -3.40 -54.05 11.50
C ALA A 548 -2.61 -54.76 10.38
N LYS A 549 -1.61 -55.58 10.73
CA LYS A 549 -0.80 -56.36 9.77
C LYS A 549 -1.67 -57.33 8.96
N ALA A 550 -2.67 -57.94 9.57
CA ALA A 550 -3.60 -58.84 8.88
C ALA A 550 -4.42 -58.16 7.77
N LYS A 551 -4.47 -56.82 7.74
CA LYS A 551 -5.16 -56.04 6.69
C LYS A 551 -4.26 -55.69 5.50
N LEU A 552 -2.96 -55.93 5.58
CA LEU A 552 -2.04 -55.60 4.51
C LEU A 552 -2.25 -56.48 3.27
N PRO A 553 -2.01 -55.96 2.06
CA PRO A 553 -1.99 -56.78 0.86
C PRO A 553 -0.98 -57.92 0.98
N ARG A 554 -1.29 -59.08 0.40
CA ARG A 554 -0.37 -60.22 0.39
C ARG A 554 0.94 -59.82 -0.29
N GLY A 555 2.06 -59.97 0.42
CA GLY A 555 3.39 -59.61 -0.09
C GLY A 555 3.73 -58.11 0.00
N PHE A 556 2.96 -57.31 0.73
CA PHE A 556 3.31 -55.91 0.99
C PHE A 556 4.61 -55.83 1.81
N ASP A 557 5.66 -55.28 1.21
CA ASP A 557 6.94 -55.11 1.89
C ASP A 557 7.04 -53.75 2.58
N TYR A 558 7.65 -53.73 3.75
CA TYR A 558 7.82 -52.53 4.56
C TYR A 558 9.06 -52.66 5.46
N THR A 559 9.63 -51.53 5.84
CA THR A 559 10.83 -51.46 6.69
C THR A 559 10.53 -50.72 7.99
N VAL A 560 9.63 -49.73 7.94
CA VAL A 560 9.30 -48.87 9.08
C VAL A 560 7.81 -49.00 9.42
N VAL A 561 7.51 -49.14 10.71
CA VAL A 561 6.15 -49.11 11.24
C VAL A 561 5.95 -47.83 12.03
N LYS A 562 4.93 -47.06 11.67
CA LYS A 562 4.47 -45.89 12.39
C LYS A 562 3.17 -46.20 13.11
N HIS A 563 3.13 -45.99 14.41
CA HIS A 563 1.89 -46.04 15.21
C HIS A 563 1.52 -44.64 15.68
N ASN A 564 0.35 -44.14 15.26
CA ASN A 564 -0.19 -42.88 15.74
C ASN A 564 -1.02 -43.13 17.00
N GLU A 565 -0.47 -42.79 18.17
CA GLU A 565 -1.10 -43.07 19.47
C GLU A 565 -2.35 -42.22 19.71
N MET A 566 -2.56 -41.13 18.96
CA MET A 566 -3.72 -40.25 19.12
C MET A 566 -4.98 -40.78 18.43
N ASN A 567 -4.82 -41.50 17.32
CA ASN A 567 -5.96 -42.02 16.55
C ASN A 567 -5.92 -43.54 16.30
N GLY A 568 -4.91 -44.23 16.82
CA GLY A 568 -4.76 -45.69 16.71
C GLY A 568 -4.37 -46.20 15.32
N ASN A 569 -4.01 -45.32 14.38
CA ASN A 569 -3.66 -45.75 13.03
C ASN A 569 -2.23 -46.32 12.97
N PHE A 570 -2.06 -47.37 12.18
CA PHE A 570 -0.76 -47.93 11.81
C PHE A 570 -0.41 -47.54 10.38
N SER A 571 0.84 -47.18 10.12
CA SER A 571 1.38 -47.02 8.76
C SER A 571 2.58 -47.94 8.58
N PHE A 572 2.56 -48.71 7.51
CA PHE A 572 3.62 -49.63 7.10
C PHE A 572 4.32 -49.02 5.89
N ILE A 573 5.56 -48.61 6.07
CA ILE A 573 6.29 -47.75 5.13
C ILE A 573 7.45 -48.53 4.54
N HIS A 574 7.49 -48.61 3.21
CA HIS A 574 8.60 -49.18 2.47
C HIS A 574 9.77 -48.19 2.45
N CYS A 575 10.93 -48.63 2.92
CA CYS A 575 12.14 -47.82 3.03
C CYS A 575 13.36 -48.75 2.84
N PRO A 576 13.67 -49.12 1.60
CA PRO A 576 14.66 -50.16 1.29
C PRO A 576 16.11 -49.69 1.54
N ASP A 577 16.32 -48.38 1.62
CA ASP A 577 17.62 -47.74 1.90
C ASP A 577 17.85 -47.47 3.39
N PHE A 578 16.99 -47.98 4.29
CA PHE A 578 17.05 -47.70 5.73
C PHE A 578 18.44 -47.95 6.33
N ASP A 579 19.07 -49.06 5.95
CA ASP A 579 20.37 -49.45 6.47
C ASP A 579 21.53 -48.74 5.76
N THR A 580 21.39 -48.50 4.45
CA THR A 580 22.48 -48.06 3.58
C THR A 580 22.61 -46.54 3.46
N ALA A 581 21.50 -45.78 3.55
CA ALA A 581 21.52 -44.33 3.44
C ALA A 581 21.73 -43.64 4.80
N GLU A 582 22.47 -42.52 4.82
CA GLU A 582 22.63 -41.70 6.03
C GLU A 582 21.28 -41.11 6.50
N GLU A 583 20.50 -40.62 5.53
CA GLU A 583 19.15 -40.11 5.73
C GLU A 583 18.17 -40.86 4.80
N PRO A 584 17.62 -42.01 5.25
CA PRO A 584 16.85 -42.89 4.39
C PRO A 584 15.47 -42.32 4.06
N SER A 585 14.96 -42.67 2.89
CA SER A 585 13.77 -42.05 2.30
C SER A 585 12.51 -42.90 2.48
N ALA A 586 11.42 -42.27 2.87
CA ALA A 586 10.10 -42.90 2.96
C ALA A 586 9.53 -43.11 1.55
N GLY A 587 9.36 -44.38 1.17
CA GLY A 587 8.73 -44.81 -0.07
C GLY A 587 7.22 -45.02 0.07
N ASP A 588 6.70 -45.95 -0.72
CA ASP A 588 5.29 -46.35 -0.71
C ASP A 588 4.87 -46.84 0.68
N TYR A 589 3.62 -46.57 1.07
CA TYR A 589 3.13 -46.96 2.39
C TYR A 589 1.65 -47.29 2.42
N ALA A 590 1.30 -48.20 3.33
CA ALA A 590 -0.07 -48.57 3.64
C ALA A 590 -0.47 -48.00 5.00
N VAL A 591 -1.60 -47.30 5.07
CA VAL A 591 -2.18 -46.82 6.33
C VAL A 591 -3.39 -47.69 6.67
N VAL A 592 -3.32 -48.37 7.82
CA VAL A 592 -4.44 -49.12 8.41
C VAL A 592 -5.02 -48.28 9.53
N LYS A 593 -6.28 -47.87 9.35
CA LYS A 593 -7.01 -47.08 10.35
C LYS A 593 -7.47 -47.93 11.52
N SER A 594 -7.80 -47.28 12.63
CA SER A 594 -8.40 -47.94 13.81
C SER A 594 -9.71 -48.68 13.49
N ASP A 595 -10.47 -48.20 12.50
CA ASP A 595 -11.70 -48.85 11.98
C ASP A 595 -11.42 -50.07 11.07
N GLY A 596 -10.15 -50.38 10.80
CA GLY A 596 -9.72 -51.49 9.94
C GLY A 596 -9.64 -51.17 8.44
N THR A 597 -9.97 -49.93 8.04
CA THR A 597 -9.85 -49.48 6.64
C THR A 597 -8.38 -49.32 6.24
N ILE A 598 -8.02 -49.81 5.06
CA ILE A 598 -6.68 -49.64 4.48
C ILE A 598 -6.66 -48.58 3.38
N LYS A 599 -5.60 -47.76 3.36
CA LYS A 599 -5.27 -46.83 2.27
C LYS A 599 -3.83 -47.00 1.83
N LEU A 600 -3.62 -47.32 0.56
CA LEU A 600 -2.29 -47.35 -0.07
C LEU A 600 -1.92 -45.95 -0.58
N ARG A 601 -0.65 -45.58 -0.41
CA ARG A 601 -0.09 -44.29 -0.83
C ARG A 601 1.24 -44.54 -1.51
N ALA A 602 1.43 -43.92 -2.67
CA ALA A 602 2.72 -43.88 -3.34
C ALA A 602 3.67 -42.90 -2.64
N ALA A 603 4.97 -43.10 -2.82
CA ALA A 603 6.01 -42.16 -2.42
C ALA A 603 5.77 -40.77 -3.03
N LEU A 604 6.18 -39.73 -2.30
CA LEU A 604 6.15 -38.37 -2.81
C LEU A 604 7.30 -38.14 -3.79
N LEU A 605 7.11 -37.20 -4.74
CA LEU A 605 8.17 -36.75 -5.65
C LEU A 605 9.37 -36.16 -4.87
N ASP A 606 9.10 -35.44 -3.78
CA ASP A 606 10.08 -35.07 -2.77
C ASP A 606 9.80 -35.90 -1.50
N PRO A 607 10.51 -37.03 -1.30
CA PRO A 607 10.19 -37.95 -0.21
C PRO A 607 10.55 -37.35 1.15
N TYR A 608 9.83 -37.82 2.18
CA TYR A 608 10.25 -37.57 3.55
C TYR A 608 11.48 -38.40 3.88
N ILE A 609 12.39 -37.87 4.68
CA ILE A 609 13.58 -38.61 5.13
C ILE A 609 13.60 -38.83 6.64
N TYR A 610 14.31 -39.85 7.09
CA TYR A 610 14.47 -40.17 8.50
C TYR A 610 15.83 -39.75 9.07
N HIS A 611 15.95 -38.48 9.44
CA HIS A 611 17.05 -38.05 10.30
C HIS A 611 16.98 -38.74 11.68
N HIS A 612 18.12 -38.98 12.32
CA HIS A 612 18.22 -39.75 13.58
C HIS A 612 17.68 -41.19 13.47
N LYS A 613 17.95 -41.91 12.36
CA LYS A 613 17.47 -43.28 12.15
C LYS A 613 17.85 -44.25 13.29
N TRP A 614 18.97 -44.00 13.98
CA TRP A 614 19.38 -44.73 15.19
C TRP A 614 18.35 -44.77 16.33
N LEU A 615 17.36 -43.87 16.33
CA LEU A 615 16.26 -43.89 17.30
C LEU A 615 15.26 -45.02 17.06
N PHE A 616 15.16 -45.55 15.85
CA PHE A 616 14.12 -46.51 15.44
C PHE A 616 14.44 -47.95 15.86
N VAL A 617 15.69 -48.19 16.28
CA VAL A 617 16.30 -49.50 16.52
C VAL A 617 16.99 -49.52 17.89
N ALA A 618 17.32 -50.71 18.40
CA ALA A 618 18.05 -50.88 19.66
C ALA A 618 19.57 -50.64 19.47
N GLU A 619 20.33 -50.68 20.57
CA GLU A 619 21.80 -50.44 20.53
C GLU A 619 22.58 -51.57 19.84
N ASP A 620 22.01 -52.77 19.81
CA ASP A 620 22.59 -54.00 19.25
C ASP A 620 22.13 -54.27 17.80
N TYR A 621 21.52 -53.27 17.15
CA TYR A 621 21.08 -53.39 15.76
C TYR A 621 22.25 -53.50 14.80
N ASN A 622 22.22 -54.51 13.92
CA ASN A 622 23.35 -54.84 13.03
C ASN A 622 23.25 -54.22 11.62
N GLY A 623 22.14 -53.56 11.27
CA GLY A 623 21.94 -52.99 9.93
C GLY A 623 22.84 -51.79 9.62
N PHE A 624 23.23 -51.01 10.63
CA PHE A 624 24.19 -49.90 10.49
C PHE A 624 24.85 -49.55 11.83
N SER A 625 25.95 -48.80 11.79
CA SER A 625 26.60 -48.31 13.02
C SER A 625 25.75 -47.25 13.73
N ILE A 626 25.19 -47.61 14.88
CA ILE A 626 24.47 -46.68 15.76
C ILE A 626 25.35 -45.51 16.19
N ALA A 627 26.63 -45.76 16.45
CA ALA A 627 27.59 -44.74 16.83
C ALA A 627 27.82 -43.73 15.70
N GLU A 628 27.99 -44.18 14.46
CA GLU A 628 28.16 -43.28 13.32
C GLU A 628 26.87 -42.51 13.01
N SER A 629 25.70 -43.15 13.08
CA SER A 629 24.42 -42.46 12.92
C SER A 629 24.15 -41.39 14.00
N ARG A 630 24.67 -41.60 15.23
CA ARG A 630 24.68 -40.58 16.30
C ARG A 630 25.66 -39.46 15.99
N LYS A 631 26.88 -39.76 15.54
CA LYS A 631 27.86 -38.73 15.14
C LYS A 631 27.32 -37.89 13.99
N ARG A 632 26.71 -38.52 12.99
CA ARG A 632 26.00 -37.88 11.88
C ARG A 632 24.93 -36.91 12.41
N SER A 633 24.16 -37.36 13.41
CA SER A 633 23.16 -36.52 14.10
C SER A 633 23.77 -35.30 14.78
N VAL A 634 24.87 -35.47 15.51
CA VAL A 634 25.60 -34.35 16.13
C VAL A 634 26.11 -33.38 15.06
N ALA A 635 26.71 -33.89 14.00
CA ALA A 635 27.33 -33.08 12.94
C ALA A 635 26.33 -32.12 12.30
N TRP A 636 25.16 -32.61 11.88
CA TRP A 636 24.17 -31.73 11.24
C TRP A 636 23.44 -30.83 12.24
N MET A 637 23.21 -31.30 13.47
CA MET A 637 22.64 -30.47 14.53
C MET A 637 23.62 -29.37 15.00
N SER A 638 24.91 -29.52 14.71
CA SER A 638 25.95 -28.51 14.96
C SER A 638 26.09 -27.49 13.84
N LEU A 639 25.37 -27.66 12.71
CA LEU A 639 25.41 -26.70 11.62
C LEU A 639 24.60 -25.45 11.98
N ASP A 640 25.24 -24.29 11.81
CA ASP A 640 24.58 -23.00 11.97
C ASP A 640 23.55 -22.75 10.85
N GLY A 641 22.39 -22.21 11.22
CA GLY A 641 21.37 -21.76 10.26
C GLY A 641 20.67 -22.89 9.49
N VAL A 642 20.52 -24.08 10.09
CA VAL A 642 19.64 -25.15 9.58
C VAL A 642 18.22 -24.94 10.10
N ASP A 643 17.25 -24.83 9.19
CA ASP A 643 15.83 -24.69 9.48
C ASP A 643 15.21 -26.03 9.88
N LYS A 644 15.02 -26.20 11.19
CA LYS A 644 14.47 -27.42 11.81
C LYS A 644 13.03 -27.74 11.41
N SER A 645 12.28 -26.81 10.82
CA SER A 645 10.92 -27.09 10.32
C SER A 645 10.94 -27.85 8.98
N ARG A 646 12.07 -27.79 8.25
CA ARG A 646 12.21 -28.33 6.88
C ARG A 646 13.09 -29.56 6.78
N ILE A 647 13.72 -29.99 7.87
CA ILE A 647 14.60 -31.18 7.94
C ILE A 647 13.91 -32.52 7.65
N GLY A 648 12.60 -32.53 7.40
CA GLY A 648 11.89 -33.73 6.94
C GLY A 648 11.95 -33.94 5.42
N SER A 649 12.32 -32.93 4.62
CA SER A 649 12.30 -32.96 3.15
C SER A 649 13.66 -33.38 2.56
N ALA A 650 13.65 -34.32 1.62
CA ALA A 650 14.86 -34.77 0.92
C ALA A 650 15.51 -33.62 0.13
N SER A 651 14.72 -32.85 -0.62
CA SER A 651 15.22 -31.72 -1.41
C SER A 651 15.87 -30.63 -0.56
N TYR A 652 15.31 -30.34 0.64
CA TYR A 652 15.91 -29.41 1.59
C TYR A 652 17.28 -29.91 2.08
N TRP A 653 17.39 -31.20 2.41
CA TRP A 653 18.66 -31.77 2.83
C TRP A 653 19.72 -31.70 1.73
N GLN A 654 19.38 -32.08 0.50
CA GLN A 654 20.31 -32.01 -0.63
C GLN A 654 20.79 -30.59 -0.91
N LYS A 655 19.94 -29.58 -0.70
CA LYS A 655 20.28 -28.19 -0.98
C LYS A 655 21.03 -27.50 0.16
N GLU A 656 20.59 -27.70 1.40
CA GLU A 656 20.99 -26.84 2.53
C GLU A 656 21.81 -27.57 3.59
N VAL A 657 21.67 -28.89 3.72
CA VAL A 657 22.28 -29.65 4.84
C VAL A 657 23.47 -30.48 4.37
N VAL A 658 23.28 -31.32 3.35
CA VAL A 658 24.32 -32.20 2.80
C VAL A 658 25.55 -31.40 2.33
N PRO A 659 25.43 -30.30 1.58
CA PRO A 659 26.60 -29.52 1.14
C PRO A 659 27.40 -28.94 2.30
N ARG A 660 26.74 -28.57 3.40
CA ARG A 660 27.39 -28.00 4.59
C ARG A 660 28.07 -29.08 5.43
N LEU A 661 27.52 -30.30 5.42
CA LEU A 661 28.15 -31.47 6.02
C LEU A 661 29.39 -31.90 5.25
N SER A 662 29.39 -31.79 3.91
CA SER A 662 30.58 -32.01 3.09
C SER A 662 31.61 -30.87 3.18
N HIS A 663 31.18 -29.62 3.35
CA HIS A 663 32.07 -28.46 3.55
C HIS A 663 32.74 -28.41 4.94
N SER A 664 32.35 -29.26 5.89
CA SER A 664 33.07 -29.41 7.17
C SER A 664 34.47 -30.04 7.01
N LEU A 665 34.81 -30.52 5.80
CA LEU A 665 36.15 -30.88 5.37
C LEU A 665 36.69 -29.85 4.35
N GLY A 666 37.13 -28.70 4.88
CA GLY A 666 38.21 -27.86 4.34
C GLY A 666 37.97 -27.10 3.04
N GLU A 667 37.53 -25.82 3.11
CA GLU A 667 37.77 -24.83 2.04
C GLU A 667 37.48 -23.39 2.51
N GLU A 668 38.42 -22.76 3.21
CA GLU A 668 38.32 -21.34 3.63
C GLU A 668 39.12 -20.44 2.67
N TRP A 669 38.45 -19.48 2.02
CA TRP A 669 39.08 -18.43 1.21
C TRP A 669 39.43 -17.23 2.07
N VAL A 670 40.71 -17.00 2.30
CA VAL A 670 41.22 -15.98 3.24
C VAL A 670 41.90 -14.81 2.51
N ARG A 671 41.87 -13.62 3.11
CA ARG A 671 42.44 -12.38 2.52
C ARG A 671 43.96 -12.33 2.60
N SER A 672 44.59 -11.50 1.76
CA SER A 672 46.05 -11.33 1.70
C SER A 672 46.72 -11.10 3.05
N ASP A 673 46.10 -10.33 3.95
CA ASP A 673 46.61 -10.02 5.29
C ASP A 673 46.61 -11.24 6.22
N GLU A 674 45.55 -12.02 6.17
CA GLU A 674 45.41 -13.29 6.90
C GLU A 674 46.41 -14.33 6.39
N VAL A 675 46.54 -14.47 5.06
CA VAL A 675 47.46 -15.42 4.42
C VAL A 675 48.91 -15.09 4.75
N ARG A 676 49.28 -13.80 4.72
CA ARG A 676 50.61 -13.33 5.12
C ARG A 676 50.92 -13.66 6.57
N LYS A 677 49.94 -13.56 7.47
CA LYS A 677 50.10 -13.95 8.88
C LYS A 677 50.24 -15.46 9.03
N ARG A 678 49.38 -16.25 8.37
CA ARG A 678 49.36 -17.72 8.47
C ARG A 678 50.63 -18.35 7.88
N LEU A 679 51.11 -17.87 6.73
CA LEU A 679 52.29 -18.39 6.04
C LEU A 679 53.59 -17.63 6.35
N LYS A 680 53.53 -16.60 7.20
CA LYS A 680 54.64 -15.71 7.56
C LYS A 680 55.35 -15.10 6.34
N LEU A 681 54.57 -14.57 5.40
CA LEU A 681 55.05 -13.96 4.16
C LEU A 681 54.95 -12.43 4.18
N THR A 682 55.89 -11.77 3.52
CA THR A 682 55.80 -10.35 3.17
C THR A 682 54.79 -10.13 2.03
N SER A 683 54.37 -8.87 1.83
CA SER A 683 53.50 -8.51 0.69
C SER A 683 54.14 -8.85 -0.67
N CYS A 684 55.46 -8.71 -0.75
CA CYS A 684 56.24 -8.97 -1.97
C CYS A 684 56.27 -10.49 -2.26
N GLU A 685 56.58 -11.31 -1.25
CA GLU A 685 56.61 -12.77 -1.40
C GLU A 685 55.23 -13.35 -1.75
N LEU A 686 54.16 -12.86 -1.12
CA LEU A 686 52.81 -13.30 -1.47
C LEU A 686 52.42 -12.90 -2.91
N ALA A 687 52.89 -11.74 -3.40
CA ALA A 687 52.70 -11.33 -4.79
C ALA A 687 53.48 -12.24 -5.75
N HIS A 688 54.75 -12.54 -5.46
CA HIS A 688 55.54 -13.47 -6.27
C HIS A 688 54.98 -14.89 -6.29
N MET A 689 54.47 -15.40 -5.16
CA MET A 689 53.82 -16.71 -5.10
C MET A 689 52.51 -16.76 -5.89
N ARG A 690 51.77 -15.65 -5.90
CA ARG A 690 50.57 -15.48 -6.73
C ARG A 690 50.92 -15.48 -8.21
N ASP A 691 51.91 -14.69 -8.61
CA ASP A 691 52.30 -14.51 -10.01
C ASP A 691 52.98 -15.79 -10.57
N ALA A 692 53.63 -16.57 -9.70
CA ALA A 692 54.18 -17.89 -10.02
C ALA A 692 53.15 -19.03 -9.98
N GLY A 693 51.86 -18.75 -9.70
CA GLY A 693 50.79 -19.76 -9.66
C GLY A 693 50.87 -20.76 -8.51
N LYS A 694 51.67 -20.49 -7.47
CA LYS A 694 51.92 -21.41 -6.34
C LYS A 694 50.84 -21.39 -5.27
N LEU A 695 49.90 -20.44 -5.33
CA LEU A 695 48.76 -20.34 -4.42
C LEU A 695 47.49 -20.09 -5.25
N PRO A 696 46.42 -20.91 -5.08
CA PRO A 696 45.13 -20.64 -5.70
C PRO A 696 44.58 -19.32 -5.17
N PHE A 697 44.17 -18.43 -6.07
CA PHE A 697 43.63 -17.14 -5.68
C PHE A 697 42.40 -16.75 -6.51
N LYS A 698 41.53 -15.93 -5.93
CA LYS A 698 40.47 -15.22 -6.63
C LYS A 698 40.54 -13.73 -6.31
N LYS A 699 40.28 -12.89 -7.31
CA LYS A 699 40.27 -11.43 -7.17
C LYS A 699 38.82 -10.94 -7.08
N GLN A 700 38.53 -10.13 -6.08
CA GLN A 700 37.23 -9.47 -5.92
C GLN A 700 37.47 -7.97 -5.67
N GLY A 701 37.18 -7.14 -6.67
CA GLY A 701 37.58 -5.73 -6.68
C GLY A 701 39.10 -5.58 -6.66
N ASN A 702 39.62 -4.72 -5.77
CA ASN A 702 41.06 -4.54 -5.55
C ASN A 702 41.66 -5.53 -4.53
N THR A 703 40.89 -6.50 -4.03
CA THR A 703 41.35 -7.45 -3.00
C THR A 703 41.57 -8.85 -3.58
N TYR A 704 42.63 -9.52 -3.13
CA TYR A 704 42.92 -10.91 -3.45
C TYR A 704 42.56 -11.82 -2.26
N PHE A 705 41.92 -12.94 -2.56
CA PHE A 705 41.63 -14.02 -1.63
C PHE A 705 42.38 -15.27 -2.06
N TYR A 706 42.88 -16.05 -1.12
CA TYR A 706 43.71 -17.22 -1.36
C TYR A 706 43.12 -18.42 -0.63
N GLN A 707 43.30 -19.59 -1.21
CA GLN A 707 42.98 -20.85 -0.57
C GLN A 707 44.23 -21.34 0.18
N VAL A 708 44.13 -21.50 1.49
CA VAL A 708 45.22 -22.03 2.32
C VAL A 708 44.75 -23.34 2.93
N ASN A 709 45.35 -24.46 2.53
CA ASN A 709 45.05 -25.76 3.12
C ASN A 709 45.55 -25.77 4.56
N ASN A 710 44.68 -26.14 5.51
CA ASN A 710 45.08 -26.44 6.89
C ASN A 710 45.80 -27.79 6.94
N SER A 711 46.98 -27.84 6.34
CA SER A 711 47.89 -28.98 6.43
C SER A 711 49.30 -28.42 6.44
N ASN A 712 49.76 -28.03 7.63
CA ASN A 712 51.10 -28.38 8.13
C ASN A 712 51.40 -27.72 9.49
N GLY A 713 51.40 -28.56 10.51
CA GLY A 713 52.15 -28.45 11.76
C GLY A 713 52.10 -29.84 12.39
N SER A 714 53.14 -30.66 12.45
CA SER A 714 54.58 -30.38 12.45
C SER A 714 55.35 -31.70 12.23
N ALA A 715 56.50 -31.60 11.55
CA ALA A 715 57.53 -32.63 11.33
C ALA A 715 57.19 -33.77 10.37
#